data_AF-A0A5A9NX23-F1
#
_entry.id   AF-A0A5A9NX23-F1
#
_cell.length_a   1.000
_cell.length_b   1.000
_cell.length_c   1.000
_cell.angle_alpha   90.00
_cell.angle_beta   90.00
_cell.angle_gamma   90.00
#
_symmetry.space_group_name_H-M   'P 1'
#
loop_
_entity.id
_entity.type
_entity.pdbx_description
1 polymer ?
#
loop_
_entity_poly.entity_id
_entity_poly.type
_entity_poly.pdbx_seq_one_letter_code
_entity_poly.pdbx_strand_id
1 'polypeptide(L)'
;MDLRFFRKNGFEQFCINFVNEKLQQIFIELTLKAEQEEYVQEGIKWKPIEYFNNKIVCDLIENKLNPPGIMSVLDDVCATMHAKGEGADMTLLQKLQAAVGTHEHFNNWNSGFVIHHYAGKVSYDINGFCERNRDVLFNDLIELMQSSEYDFIRSLFPENLNTDKKSRPTTASSKIKRQANELVSTLMKCTPHYIRCIKPNETKRPKDWEESRAKHQVEYLGLRENIRVRRAGFAYRRIFPKFLQRYAILTAETWPHWRGAEQQGVLHLLQSVNMDSDQYQMGRCKVFIKNPESLFLLEEMRERKFDTFARTIQKAWRKYIARKKYEQMREDASDILYNFKERRSHSINRNFVGDYLGMEEKPELRQFLTKRERVDFADSVNKFDRRFKTIKRDLILTPKSIYLIGREKVKKGPEKGQIKEVLKRKLDIGSIRSVSLSTRQDDFFILHDTEYDSLLESTFKTEFLSLLCKRYEEQTKSKLSLSFSDRLEFHVKKEGWGGGGTRVVVFQRGQTDAVQIKPGGKTLSVSVGDGLPKTSKPTRKNMQQGHGGKTPKQHRGGHQNGAVPRSTPQPQRDTTYSLPMRQNPPPSEALAKLGSQKNRKGSRPAQNQSANLDFLNVPDQGMSGMQRKRSISQRPPPAPSSRTRPQPRPQGPRCRALYQYVGQDVDEISFDANEIFDLVKEDPSGWWRGRINGREGLFPGNYVEKI
;
A
#
# COMPACT_ATOMS: atom_id res chain seq x y z
N MET A 1 25.58 24.57 12.91
CA MET A 1 25.94 25.17 14.20
C MET A 1 24.74 25.98 14.67
N ASP A 2 24.33 25.80 15.92
CA ASP A 2 23.15 26.46 16.48
C ASP A 2 23.53 27.79 17.12
N LEU A 3 22.64 28.78 17.04
CA LEU A 3 22.71 29.97 17.90
C LEU A 3 22.57 29.52 19.36
N ARG A 4 23.50 29.94 20.21
CA ARG A 4 23.51 29.53 21.61
C ARG A 4 22.74 30.54 22.45
N PHE A 5 21.61 30.12 22.98
CA PHE A 5 20.80 30.86 23.93
C PHE A 5 21.02 30.29 25.33
N PHE A 6 21.73 31.01 26.18
CA PHE A 6 21.88 30.69 27.60
C PHE A 6 21.19 31.75 28.47
N ARG A 7 20.99 31.42 29.75
CA ARG A 7 20.49 32.38 30.77
C ARG A 7 21.39 33.61 30.91
N LYS A 8 22.70 33.48 30.61
CA LYS A 8 23.66 34.57 30.42
C LYS A 8 24.46 34.31 29.15
N ASN A 9 24.50 35.26 28.23
CA ASN A 9 25.31 35.19 27.01
C ASN A 9 26.45 36.21 27.12
N GLY A 10 27.70 35.73 27.06
CA GLY A 10 28.90 36.59 27.10
C GLY A 10 29.53 36.76 25.71
N PHE A 11 30.80 37.20 25.71
CA PHE A 11 31.58 37.43 24.49
C PHE A 11 31.70 36.18 23.60
N GLU A 12 31.81 35.00 24.19
CA GLU A 12 31.91 33.73 23.47
C GLU A 12 30.63 33.44 22.68
N GLN A 13 29.46 33.66 23.29
CA GLN A 13 28.18 33.48 22.59
C GLN A 13 27.99 34.55 21.51
N PHE A 14 28.45 35.78 21.75
CA PHE A 14 28.43 36.83 20.73
C PHE A 14 29.22 36.43 19.49
N CYS A 15 30.43 35.90 19.68
CA CYS A 15 31.27 35.41 18.57
C CYS A 15 30.65 34.22 17.82
N ILE A 16 30.11 33.23 18.55
CA ILE A 16 29.41 32.08 17.94
C ILE A 16 28.22 32.56 17.11
N ASN A 17 27.44 33.49 17.65
CA ASN A 17 26.25 33.99 16.99
C ASN A 17 26.60 34.83 15.76
N PHE A 18 27.68 35.61 15.80
CA PHE A 18 28.22 36.30 14.62
C PHE A 18 28.59 35.34 13.49
N VAL A 19 29.34 34.27 13.79
CA VAL A 19 29.72 33.28 12.76
C VAL A 19 28.47 32.60 12.17
N ASN A 20 27.48 32.29 13.00
CA ASN A 20 26.20 31.74 12.53
C ASN A 20 25.43 32.74 11.63
N GLU A 21 25.42 34.02 11.97
CA GLU A 21 24.81 35.07 11.15
C GLU A 21 25.47 35.14 9.76
N LYS A 22 26.81 35.07 9.71
CA LYS A 22 27.59 35.05 8.46
C LYS A 22 27.27 33.83 7.60
N LEU A 23 27.24 32.64 8.21
CA LEU A 23 26.88 31.40 7.50
C LEU A 23 25.44 31.45 6.96
N GLN A 24 24.52 32.03 7.72
CA GLN A 24 23.13 32.17 7.29
C GLN A 24 22.98 33.18 6.14
N GLN A 25 23.70 34.31 6.17
CA GLN A 25 23.74 35.27 5.05
C GLN A 25 24.13 34.57 3.74
N ILE A 26 25.22 33.80 3.76
CA ILE A 26 25.74 33.10 2.57
C ILE A 26 24.80 32.02 2.11
N PHE A 27 24.22 31.27 3.05
CA PHE A 27 23.24 30.24 2.72
C PHE A 27 22.11 30.85 1.87
N ILE A 28 21.56 31.98 2.32
CA ILE A 28 20.44 32.62 1.64
C ILE A 28 20.91 33.17 0.28
N GLU A 29 22.05 33.85 0.24
CA GLU A 29 22.61 34.41 -1.00
C GLU A 29 22.89 33.32 -2.05
N LEU A 30 23.60 32.24 -1.69
CA LEU A 30 23.91 31.14 -2.61
C LEU A 30 22.64 30.39 -3.05
N THR A 31 21.70 30.15 -2.14
CA THR A 31 20.46 29.42 -2.48
C THR A 31 19.61 30.24 -3.45
N LEU A 32 19.45 31.54 -3.19
CA LEU A 32 18.69 32.43 -4.05
C LEU A 32 19.38 32.64 -5.40
N LYS A 33 20.68 32.89 -5.40
CA LYS A 33 21.46 33.07 -6.63
C LYS A 33 21.38 31.83 -7.51
N ALA A 34 21.55 30.64 -6.96
CA ALA A 34 21.44 29.40 -7.71
C ALA A 34 20.03 29.17 -8.27
N GLU A 35 18.96 29.49 -7.53
CA GLU A 35 17.58 29.43 -8.06
C GLU A 35 17.35 30.43 -9.19
N GLN A 36 17.81 31.67 -9.03
CA GLN A 36 17.66 32.71 -10.03
C GLN A 36 18.43 32.37 -11.31
N GLU A 37 19.66 31.88 -11.17
CA GLU A 37 20.48 31.42 -12.31
C GLU A 37 19.78 30.28 -13.05
N GLU A 38 19.17 29.32 -12.35
CA GLU A 38 18.41 28.24 -13.00
C GLU A 38 17.18 28.78 -13.75
N TYR A 39 16.43 29.71 -13.15
CA TYR A 39 15.29 30.33 -13.84
C TYR A 39 15.73 31.12 -15.08
N VAL A 40 16.85 31.83 -15.01
CA VAL A 40 17.43 32.53 -16.17
C VAL A 40 17.88 31.54 -17.24
N GLN A 41 18.58 30.46 -16.86
CA GLN A 41 19.03 29.42 -17.78
C GLN A 41 17.87 28.72 -18.50
N GLU A 42 16.77 28.50 -17.79
CA GLU A 42 15.57 27.86 -18.33
C GLU A 42 14.58 28.84 -18.98
N GLY A 43 14.84 30.15 -18.93
CA GLY A 43 13.98 31.18 -19.52
C GLY A 43 12.64 31.37 -18.79
N ILE A 44 12.60 31.06 -17.49
CA ILE A 44 11.42 31.11 -16.64
C ILE A 44 11.15 32.54 -16.19
N LYS A 45 9.88 32.96 -16.22
CA LYS A 45 9.47 34.25 -15.64
C LYS A 45 9.37 34.09 -14.12
N TRP A 46 10.29 34.73 -13.40
CA TRP A 46 10.33 34.74 -11.93
C TRP A 46 10.17 36.16 -11.38
N LYS A 47 9.69 36.25 -10.15
CA LYS A 47 9.62 37.51 -9.40
C LYS A 47 10.72 37.48 -8.31
N PRO A 48 11.41 38.60 -8.05
CA PRO A 48 12.31 38.71 -6.92
C PRO A 48 11.60 38.29 -5.63
N ILE A 49 12.20 37.33 -4.94
CA ILE A 49 11.69 36.85 -3.66
C ILE A 49 12.20 37.81 -2.60
N GLU A 50 11.30 38.46 -1.87
CA GLU A 50 11.66 39.25 -0.71
C GLU A 50 12.13 38.31 0.42
N TYR A 51 13.29 38.58 0.98
CA TYR A 51 13.85 37.84 2.11
C TYR A 51 14.53 38.80 3.07
N PHE A 52 14.66 38.39 4.33
CA PHE A 52 15.39 39.17 5.31
C PHE A 52 16.89 39.20 4.99
N ASN A 53 17.43 40.39 4.74
CA ASN A 53 18.85 40.55 4.43
C ASN A 53 19.70 40.54 5.70
N ASN A 54 20.21 39.37 6.08
CA ASN A 54 21.11 39.17 7.22
C ASN A 54 22.37 40.06 7.18
N LYS A 55 22.74 40.57 6.00
CA LYS A 55 23.89 41.47 5.85
C LYS A 55 23.81 42.68 6.78
N ILE A 56 22.62 43.20 7.06
CA ILE A 56 22.43 44.36 7.96
C ILE A 56 22.92 44.03 9.38
N VAL A 57 22.65 42.83 9.89
CA VAL A 57 23.10 42.39 11.21
C VAL A 57 24.60 42.04 11.20
N CYS A 58 25.10 41.44 10.13
CA CYS A 58 26.54 41.21 9.95
C CYS A 58 27.32 42.54 9.97
N ASP A 59 26.84 43.54 9.22
CA ASP A 59 27.47 44.87 9.12
C ASP A 59 27.40 45.60 10.47
N LEU A 60 26.29 45.53 11.22
CA LEU A 60 26.20 46.03 12.60
C LEU A 60 27.32 45.47 13.50
N ILE A 61 27.66 44.20 13.35
CA ILE A 61 28.67 43.54 14.19
C ILE A 61 30.08 43.85 13.70
N GLU A 62 30.33 43.75 12.39
CA GLU A 62 31.68 43.70 11.83
C GLU A 62 32.11 44.94 11.04
N ASN A 63 31.25 45.93 10.78
CA ASN A 63 31.65 47.05 9.93
C ASN A 63 32.90 47.78 10.47
N LYS A 64 33.88 48.03 9.60
CA LYS A 64 35.11 48.78 9.95
C LYS A 64 34.98 50.27 9.69
N LEU A 65 34.09 50.66 8.79
CA LEU A 65 33.90 52.03 8.32
C LEU A 65 32.80 52.72 9.12
N ASN A 66 32.61 54.03 8.95
CA ASN A 66 31.53 54.76 9.62
C ASN A 66 30.14 54.35 9.07
N PRO A 67 29.17 54.01 9.94
CA PRO A 67 29.29 53.86 11.40
C PRO A 67 30.01 52.56 11.80
N PRO A 68 30.93 52.60 12.79
CA PRO A 68 31.71 51.43 13.18
C PRO A 68 30.82 50.36 13.82
N GLY A 69 31.08 49.10 13.47
CA GLY A 69 30.39 47.96 14.07
C GLY A 69 30.85 47.64 15.49
N ILE A 70 30.10 46.79 16.19
CA ILE A 70 30.32 46.42 17.59
C ILE A 70 31.76 45.94 17.85
N MET A 71 32.32 45.08 16.98
CA MET A 71 33.69 44.58 17.14
C MET A 71 34.75 45.68 17.01
N SER A 72 34.52 46.66 16.12
CA SER A 72 35.43 47.80 15.93
C SER A 72 35.43 48.71 17.16
N VAL A 73 34.26 48.97 17.76
CA VAL A 73 34.14 49.73 19.01
C VAL A 73 34.79 48.99 20.18
N LEU A 74 34.58 47.67 20.26
CA LEU A 74 35.19 46.81 21.27
C LEU A 74 36.72 46.83 21.18
N ASP A 75 37.29 46.70 19.98
CA ASP A 75 38.73 46.75 19.77
C ASP A 75 39.33 48.11 20.14
N ASP A 76 38.63 49.21 19.85
CA ASP A 76 39.04 50.57 20.23
C ASP A 76 39.06 50.75 21.77
N VAL A 77 38.02 50.29 22.47
CA VAL A 77 37.96 50.36 23.95
C VAL A 77 39.06 49.50 24.58
N CYS A 78 39.26 48.27 24.09
CA CYS A 78 40.31 47.37 24.58
C CYS A 78 41.72 47.95 24.41
N ALA A 79 41.94 48.71 23.33
CA ALA A 79 43.22 49.34 23.03
C ALA A 79 43.47 50.64 23.82
N THR A 80 42.41 51.42 24.08
CA THR A 80 42.53 52.73 24.75
C THR A 80 42.49 52.62 26.27
N MET A 81 41.78 51.63 26.82
CA MET A 81 41.62 51.45 28.26
C MET A 81 42.56 50.36 28.78
N HIS A 82 43.60 50.75 29.53
CA HIS A 82 44.49 49.82 30.22
C HIS A 82 43.94 49.35 31.59
N ALA A 83 42.84 49.93 32.07
CA ALA A 83 42.21 49.52 33.31
C ALA A 83 41.72 48.05 33.23
N LYS A 84 42.05 47.27 34.27
CA LYS A 84 41.52 45.92 34.50
C LYS A 84 40.20 46.04 35.29
N GLY A 85 39.10 45.48 34.80
CA GLY A 85 37.83 45.37 35.54
C GLY A 85 36.61 46.08 34.91
N GLU A 86 35.55 46.22 35.71
CA GLU A 86 34.18 46.64 35.32
C GLU A 86 34.09 48.00 34.59
N GLY A 87 35.05 48.91 34.81
CA GLY A 87 35.03 50.24 34.19
C GLY A 87 35.21 50.23 32.66
N ALA A 88 35.97 49.27 32.12
CA ALA A 88 36.16 49.15 30.67
C ALA A 88 34.88 48.68 29.97
N ASP A 89 34.17 47.72 30.57
CA ASP A 89 32.93 47.15 30.03
C ASP A 89 31.77 48.17 30.06
N MET A 90 31.69 48.99 31.11
CA MET A 90 30.71 50.09 31.16
C MET A 90 31.01 51.18 30.12
N THR A 91 32.29 51.49 29.91
CA THR A 91 32.72 52.44 28.86
C THR A 91 32.39 51.89 27.47
N LEU A 92 32.58 50.59 27.26
CA LEU A 92 32.17 49.92 26.02
C LEU A 92 30.67 50.09 25.78
N LEU A 93 29.83 49.85 26.78
CA LEU A 93 28.39 49.99 26.64
C LEU A 93 27.98 51.43 26.26
N GLN A 94 28.61 52.44 26.86
CA GLN A 94 28.38 53.84 26.52
C GLN A 94 28.81 54.17 25.09
N LYS A 95 30.00 53.71 24.66
CA LYS A 95 30.47 53.92 23.28
C LYS A 95 29.61 53.17 22.26
N LEU A 96 29.12 51.97 22.58
CA LEU A 96 28.18 51.24 21.72
C LEU A 96 26.87 52.01 21.55
N GLN A 97 26.33 52.59 22.63
CA GLN A 97 25.14 53.43 22.52
C GLN A 97 25.36 54.65 21.61
N ALA A 98 26.53 55.28 21.68
CA ALA A 98 26.86 56.40 20.81
C ALA A 98 27.08 55.99 19.34
N ALA A 99 27.70 54.83 19.10
CA ALA A 99 28.07 54.38 17.76
C ALA A 99 26.94 53.68 16.99
N VAL A 100 26.17 52.83 17.66
CA VAL A 100 25.16 51.94 17.03
C VAL A 100 23.78 52.00 17.71
N GLY A 101 23.58 52.89 18.69
CA GLY A 101 22.36 52.95 19.49
C GLY A 101 21.06 53.28 18.73
N THR A 102 21.16 53.84 17.51
CA THR A 102 20.01 54.14 16.64
C THR A 102 19.68 53.01 15.66
N HIS A 103 20.47 51.93 15.65
CA HIS A 103 20.29 50.84 14.70
C HIS A 103 19.11 49.93 15.10
N GLU A 104 18.20 49.62 14.16
CA GLU A 104 16.97 48.85 14.43
C GLU A 104 17.21 47.48 15.10
N HIS A 105 18.33 46.85 14.78
CA HIS A 105 18.72 45.55 15.33
C HIS A 105 19.53 45.61 16.62
N PHE A 106 19.69 46.79 17.23
CA PHE A 106 20.46 46.99 18.46
C PHE A 106 19.59 47.65 19.53
N ASN A 107 19.64 47.13 20.76
CA ASN A 107 19.08 47.82 21.93
C ASN A 107 20.06 47.72 23.10
N ASN A 108 20.18 48.76 23.92
CA ASN A 108 20.98 48.74 25.13
C ASN A 108 20.11 48.56 26.39
N TRP A 109 20.73 48.09 27.48
CA TRP A 109 20.15 48.06 28.82
C TRP A 109 21.25 48.09 29.88
N ASN A 110 20.91 48.26 31.16
CA ASN A 110 21.89 48.61 32.20
C ASN A 110 23.06 47.64 32.39
N SER A 111 22.89 46.36 32.05
CA SER A 111 23.93 45.32 32.19
C SER A 111 24.41 44.75 30.85
N GLY A 112 24.09 45.38 29.72
CA GLY A 112 24.63 45.02 28.42
C GLY A 112 23.78 45.44 27.24
N PHE A 113 23.72 44.62 26.20
CA PHE A 113 23.01 44.97 24.96
C PHE A 113 22.26 43.78 24.37
N VAL A 114 21.34 44.05 23.44
CA VAL A 114 20.50 43.07 22.76
C VAL A 114 20.70 43.24 21.27
N ILE A 115 20.91 42.11 20.58
CA ILE A 115 20.94 42.08 19.12
C ILE A 115 19.73 41.30 18.60
N HIS A 116 19.06 41.85 17.60
CA HIS A 116 18.00 41.18 16.87
C HIS A 116 18.60 40.33 15.74
N HIS A 117 18.98 39.10 16.05
CA HIS A 117 19.47 38.11 15.09
C HIS A 117 18.33 37.51 14.26
N TYR A 118 18.66 36.79 13.18
CA TYR A 118 17.67 36.12 12.33
C TYR A 118 16.79 35.08 13.06
N ALA A 119 17.31 34.50 14.13
CA ALA A 119 16.59 33.56 14.98
C ALA A 119 15.77 34.21 16.10
N GLY A 120 15.93 35.51 16.33
CA GLY A 120 15.31 36.23 17.43
C GLY A 120 16.29 37.09 18.22
N LYS A 121 15.78 37.68 19.31
CA LYS A 121 16.50 38.62 20.15
C LYS A 121 17.42 37.89 21.12
N VAL A 122 18.70 38.26 21.14
CA VAL A 122 19.69 37.72 22.09
C VAL A 122 20.21 38.84 22.97
N SER A 123 20.06 38.69 24.29
CA SER A 123 20.65 39.60 25.27
C SER A 123 22.04 39.13 25.66
N TYR A 124 23.01 40.04 25.58
CA TYR A 124 24.41 39.85 25.95
C TYR A 124 24.73 40.64 27.23
N ASP A 125 25.35 39.96 28.19
CA ASP A 125 25.89 40.54 29.41
C ASP A 125 27.27 41.14 29.09
N ILE A 126 27.48 42.41 29.40
CA ILE A 126 28.71 43.13 29.05
C ILE A 126 29.90 42.74 29.94
N ASN A 127 29.65 42.14 31.09
CA ASN A 127 30.71 41.85 32.06
C ASN A 127 31.75 40.89 31.47
N GLY A 128 33.01 41.31 31.50
CA GLY A 128 34.14 40.56 31.00
C GLY A 128 34.34 40.63 29.48
N PHE A 129 33.54 41.39 28.73
CA PHE A 129 33.70 41.50 27.26
C PHE A 129 35.09 42.01 26.88
N CYS A 130 35.58 43.08 27.52
CA CYS A 130 36.86 43.68 27.17
C CYS A 130 38.03 42.77 27.54
N GLU A 131 37.95 42.07 28.68
CA GLU A 131 38.98 41.13 29.12
C GLU A 131 39.10 39.95 28.14
N ARG A 132 37.96 39.33 27.79
CA ARG A 132 37.91 38.20 26.86
C ARG A 132 38.36 38.58 25.45
N ASN A 133 38.13 39.83 25.03
CA ASN A 133 38.55 40.30 23.71
C ASN A 133 40.05 40.59 23.60
N ARG A 134 40.71 41.02 24.69
CA ARG A 134 42.13 41.37 24.64
C ARG A 134 42.97 40.20 24.13
N ASP A 135 42.77 38.97 24.63
CA ASP A 135 43.38 37.72 24.12
C ASP A 135 44.86 37.87 23.71
N VAL A 136 45.62 38.66 24.49
CA VAL A 136 47.00 39.03 24.19
C VAL A 136 47.93 38.02 24.85
N LEU A 137 48.68 37.31 24.01
CA LEU A 137 49.91 36.64 24.44
C LEU A 137 51.07 37.61 24.20
N PHE A 138 51.73 38.03 25.28
CA PHE A 138 52.84 38.97 25.19
C PHE A 138 54.08 38.30 24.57
N ASN A 139 54.86 39.07 23.80
CA ASN A 139 56.06 38.57 23.13
C ASN A 139 57.05 37.95 24.10
N ASP A 140 57.23 38.50 25.30
CA ASP A 140 58.13 37.95 26.32
C ASP A 140 57.76 36.51 26.73
N LEU A 141 56.46 36.18 26.74
CA LEU A 141 55.97 34.82 27.00
C LEU A 141 56.25 33.90 25.80
N ILE A 142 56.14 34.41 24.57
CA ILE A 142 56.49 33.66 23.37
C ILE A 142 58.00 33.35 23.36
N GLU A 143 58.85 34.34 23.67
CA GLU A 143 60.30 34.17 23.80
C GLU A 143 60.65 33.11 24.85
N LEU A 144 59.99 33.14 26.01
CA LEU A 144 60.18 32.15 27.07
C LEU A 144 59.82 30.73 26.61
N MET A 145 58.75 30.56 25.83
CA MET A 145 58.37 29.26 25.30
C MET A 145 59.33 28.79 24.20
N GLN A 146 59.86 29.71 23.40
CA GLN A 146 60.87 29.45 22.37
C GLN A 146 62.25 29.08 22.96
N SER A 147 62.56 29.52 24.18
CA SER A 147 63.77 29.11 24.90
C SER A 147 63.67 27.72 25.56
N SER A 148 62.54 27.01 25.39
CA SER A 148 62.37 25.68 25.97
C SER A 148 63.37 24.66 25.38
N GLU A 149 63.91 23.78 26.20
CA GLU A 149 64.75 22.65 25.77
C GLU A 149 63.95 21.56 25.04
N TYR A 150 62.61 21.58 25.16
CA TYR A 150 61.73 20.60 24.51
C TYR A 150 61.31 21.06 23.12
N ASP A 151 61.68 20.27 22.09
CA ASP A 151 61.29 20.51 20.69
C ASP A 151 59.80 20.69 20.50
N PHE A 152 58.99 19.87 21.20
CA PHE A 152 57.54 19.96 21.14
C PHE A 152 57.05 21.35 21.57
N ILE A 153 57.56 21.89 22.68
CA ILE A 153 57.13 23.21 23.18
C ILE A 153 57.53 24.31 22.20
N ARG A 154 58.77 24.28 21.69
CA ARG A 154 59.23 25.23 20.67
C ARG A 154 58.36 25.18 19.41
N SER A 155 57.94 23.99 18.99
CA SER A 155 57.11 23.80 17.79
C SER A 155 55.70 24.40 17.92
N LEU A 156 55.20 24.64 19.14
CA LEU A 156 53.88 25.27 19.37
C LEU A 156 53.91 26.81 19.18
N PHE A 157 55.09 27.43 19.16
CA PHE A 157 55.28 28.88 19.08
C PHE A 157 56.23 29.25 17.91
N PRO A 158 55.80 29.08 16.65
CA PRO A 158 56.63 29.29 15.47
C PRO A 158 56.83 30.77 15.09
N GLU A 159 56.32 31.73 15.88
CA GLU A 159 56.31 33.15 15.55
C GLU A 159 57.72 33.75 15.45
N ASN A 160 58.00 34.46 14.35
CA ASN A 160 59.24 35.23 14.20
C ASN A 160 59.10 36.61 14.83
N LEU A 161 59.63 36.79 16.04
CA LEU A 161 59.53 38.04 16.80
C LEU A 161 60.44 39.17 16.28
N ASN A 162 61.32 38.87 15.32
CA ASN A 162 62.25 39.83 14.73
C ASN A 162 61.60 40.77 13.68
N THR A 163 60.38 40.50 13.21
CA THR A 163 59.81 41.21 12.04
C THR A 163 58.75 42.28 12.32
N ASP A 164 58.19 42.42 13.54
CA ASP A 164 57.08 43.38 13.74
C ASP A 164 57.06 44.06 15.13
N LYS A 165 57.90 45.07 15.33
CA LYS A 165 57.89 45.87 16.57
C LYS A 165 56.78 46.94 16.65
N LYS A 166 55.83 47.02 15.69
CA LYS A 166 54.84 48.12 15.64
C LYS A 166 53.37 47.75 15.34
N SER A 167 53.02 46.47 15.17
CA SER A 167 51.61 46.11 14.98
C SER A 167 50.87 46.01 16.32
N ARG A 168 49.67 46.60 16.40
CA ARG A 168 48.79 46.42 17.57
C ARG A 168 48.55 44.92 17.80
N PRO A 169 48.52 44.44 19.06
CA PRO A 169 48.16 43.06 19.35
C PRO A 169 46.80 42.73 18.74
N THR A 170 46.70 41.60 18.05
CA THR A 170 45.43 41.17 17.45
C THR A 170 44.48 40.73 18.56
N THR A 171 43.29 41.34 18.63
CA THR A 171 42.22 40.95 19.55
C THR A 171 41.53 39.67 19.10
N ALA A 172 40.82 39.00 20.02
CA ALA A 172 40.01 37.84 19.70
C ALA A 172 38.95 38.16 18.63
N SER A 173 38.27 39.31 18.73
CA SER A 173 37.25 39.71 17.75
C SER A 173 37.84 39.87 16.34
N SER A 174 39.03 40.50 16.23
CA SER A 174 39.74 40.66 14.97
C SER A 174 40.17 39.31 14.36
N LYS A 175 40.66 38.37 15.18
CA LYS A 175 41.00 37.00 14.73
C LYS A 175 39.76 36.26 14.23
N ILE A 176 38.68 36.24 15.01
CA ILE A 176 37.43 35.55 14.68
C ILE A 176 36.80 36.12 13.41
N LYS A 177 36.78 37.45 13.27
CA LYS A 177 36.29 38.11 12.06
C LYS A 177 37.08 37.72 10.82
N ARG A 178 38.42 37.69 10.91
CA ARG A 178 39.27 37.26 9.79
C ARG A 178 38.98 35.81 9.40
N GLN A 179 38.99 34.90 10.37
CA GLN A 179 38.72 33.47 10.15
C GLN A 179 37.31 33.22 9.59
N ALA A 180 36.31 33.94 10.09
CA ALA A 180 34.95 33.86 9.55
C ALA A 180 34.96 34.25 8.06
N ASN A 181 35.52 35.40 7.70
CA ASN A 181 35.55 35.85 6.30
C ASN A 181 36.37 34.91 5.37
N GLU A 182 37.46 34.30 5.85
CA GLU A 182 38.20 33.28 5.11
C GLU A 182 37.38 32.01 4.88
N LEU A 183 36.65 31.55 5.90
CA LEU A 183 35.73 30.42 5.79
C LEU A 183 34.63 30.71 4.76
N VAL A 184 34.02 31.89 4.81
CA VAL A 184 33.02 32.36 3.85
C VAL A 184 33.56 32.32 2.42
N SER A 185 34.73 32.91 2.19
CA SER A 185 35.38 32.95 0.87
C SER A 185 35.66 31.55 0.32
N THR A 186 36.03 30.61 1.19
CA THR A 186 36.27 29.21 0.81
C THR A 186 34.96 28.49 0.45
N LEU A 187 33.90 28.67 1.24
CA LEU A 187 32.60 28.05 0.99
C LEU A 187 31.97 28.54 -0.32
N MET A 188 32.15 29.82 -0.67
CA MET A 188 31.64 30.40 -1.92
C MET A 188 32.26 29.79 -3.19
N LYS A 189 33.39 29.07 -3.10
CA LYS A 189 34.05 28.42 -4.24
C LYS A 189 33.54 27.01 -4.53
N CYS A 190 32.66 26.48 -3.69
CA CYS A 190 32.19 25.10 -3.75
C CYS A 190 30.66 25.03 -3.92
N THR A 191 30.15 23.86 -4.32
CA THR A 191 28.71 23.57 -4.29
C THR A 191 28.30 23.18 -2.86
N PRO A 192 27.45 23.95 -2.17
CA PRO A 192 27.16 23.69 -0.77
C PRO A 192 26.05 22.64 -0.60
N HIS A 193 26.25 21.75 0.39
CA HIS A 193 25.21 20.83 0.88
C HIS A 193 24.95 21.12 2.36
N TYR A 194 23.68 21.17 2.74
CA TYR A 194 23.27 21.61 4.08
C TYR A 194 22.59 20.50 4.87
N ILE A 195 23.15 20.17 6.03
CA ILE A 195 22.56 19.25 7.00
C ILE A 195 22.11 20.07 8.21
N ARG A 196 20.82 20.01 8.53
CA ARG A 196 20.20 20.73 9.65
C ARG A 196 19.83 19.72 10.74
N CYS A 197 20.57 19.76 11.84
CA CYS A 197 20.37 18.84 12.97
C CYS A 197 19.32 19.41 13.94
N ILE A 198 18.40 18.57 14.41
CA ILE A 198 17.39 18.92 15.42
C ILE A 198 17.56 17.99 16.61
N LYS A 199 17.69 18.56 17.81
CA LYS A 199 17.73 17.83 19.08
C LYS A 199 16.30 17.59 19.59
N PRO A 200 15.77 16.36 19.57
CA PRO A 200 14.35 16.12 19.84
C PRO A 200 13.95 16.29 21.32
N ASN A 201 14.91 16.19 22.25
CA ASN A 201 14.68 16.32 23.70
C ASN A 201 15.97 16.73 24.44
N GLU A 202 15.85 17.29 25.64
CA GLU A 202 16.97 17.52 26.57
C GLU A 202 17.37 16.30 27.40
N THR A 203 16.47 15.34 27.55
CA THR A 203 16.67 14.12 28.36
C THR A 203 17.72 13.18 27.76
N LYS A 204 18.14 13.42 26.51
CA LYS A 204 19.08 12.59 25.72
C LYS A 204 18.58 11.16 25.53
N ARG A 205 17.26 10.95 25.46
CA ARG A 205 16.65 9.62 25.29
C ARG A 205 16.18 9.38 23.85
N PRO A 206 16.31 8.16 23.32
CA PRO A 206 15.71 7.81 22.04
C PRO A 206 14.19 7.81 22.13
N LYS A 207 13.50 8.21 21.05
CA LYS A 207 12.02 8.24 20.93
C LYS A 207 11.30 9.15 21.92
N ASP A 208 12.02 10.07 22.56
CA ASP A 208 11.46 11.11 23.42
C ASP A 208 11.35 12.41 22.60
N TRP A 209 10.18 13.04 22.59
CA TRP A 209 9.87 14.19 21.71
C TRP A 209 9.32 15.37 22.49
N GLU A 210 10.05 16.48 22.44
CA GLU A 210 9.69 17.74 23.08
C GLU A 210 9.30 18.76 22.00
N GLU A 211 8.00 18.87 21.73
CA GLU A 211 7.44 19.69 20.63
C GLU A 211 7.87 21.16 20.71
N SER A 212 7.81 21.77 21.90
CA SER A 212 8.21 23.18 22.12
C SER A 212 9.67 23.41 21.70
N ARG A 213 10.54 22.45 22.00
CA ARG A 213 11.96 22.50 21.67
C ARG A 213 12.21 22.28 20.19
N ALA A 214 11.58 21.28 19.59
CA ALA A 214 11.68 21.04 18.15
C ALA A 214 11.20 22.26 17.36
N LYS A 215 10.07 22.85 17.76
CA LYS A 215 9.52 24.06 17.16
C LYS A 215 10.49 25.24 17.25
N HIS A 216 11.06 25.51 18.42
CA HIS A 216 12.05 26.59 18.58
C HIS A 216 13.26 26.38 17.66
N GLN A 217 13.72 25.12 17.50
CA GLN A 217 14.80 24.77 16.56
C GLN A 217 14.42 25.00 15.10
N VAL A 218 13.21 24.64 14.70
CA VAL A 218 12.71 24.89 13.33
C VAL A 218 12.69 26.39 13.01
N GLU A 219 12.31 27.22 13.98
CA GLU A 219 12.29 28.67 13.86
C GLU A 219 13.71 29.25 13.78
N TYR A 220 14.59 28.94 14.74
CA TYR A 220 15.94 29.52 14.77
C TYR A 220 16.86 29.00 13.67
N LEU A 221 16.67 27.77 13.17
CA LEU A 221 17.44 27.24 12.03
C LEU A 221 17.00 27.87 10.70
N GLY A 222 15.96 28.73 10.72
CA GLY A 222 15.40 29.37 9.53
C GLY A 222 14.74 28.39 8.58
N LEU A 223 14.35 27.18 9.02
CA LEU A 223 13.82 26.14 8.12
C LEU A 223 12.53 26.59 7.43
N ARG A 224 11.67 27.30 8.16
CA ARG A 224 10.42 27.86 7.60
C ARG A 224 10.71 28.86 6.49
N GLU A 225 11.71 29.72 6.69
CA GLU A 225 12.09 30.74 5.71
C GLU A 225 12.75 30.11 4.48
N ASN A 226 13.60 29.09 4.69
CA ASN A 226 14.18 28.31 3.61
C ASN A 226 13.11 27.66 2.73
N ILE A 227 12.05 27.11 3.34
CA ILE A 227 10.91 26.55 2.60
C ILE A 227 10.12 27.66 1.91
N ARG A 228 9.92 28.81 2.56
CA ARG A 228 9.21 29.95 1.96
C ARG A 228 9.91 30.46 0.71
N VAL A 229 11.23 30.61 0.74
CA VAL A 229 12.03 30.97 -0.43
C VAL A 229 11.80 29.98 -1.57
N ARG A 230 11.92 28.67 -1.30
CA ARG A 230 11.66 27.64 -2.33
C ARG A 230 10.20 27.61 -2.83
N ARG A 231 9.23 27.93 -1.97
CA ARG A 231 7.79 27.97 -2.35
C ARG A 231 7.39 29.25 -3.07
N ALA A 232 8.09 30.37 -2.85
CA ALA A 232 7.81 31.63 -3.53
C ALA A 232 8.17 31.58 -5.02
N GLY A 233 9.10 30.69 -5.39
CA GLY A 233 9.36 30.30 -6.77
C GLY A 233 8.44 29.17 -7.24
N PHE A 234 9.04 28.10 -7.77
CA PHE A 234 8.32 26.91 -8.19
C PHE A 234 8.58 25.76 -7.22
N ALA A 235 7.53 25.30 -6.55
CA ALA A 235 7.63 24.23 -5.56
C ALA A 235 8.15 22.90 -6.15
N TYR A 236 7.99 22.69 -7.46
CA TYR A 236 8.46 21.48 -8.13
C TYR A 236 9.06 21.79 -9.50
N ARG A 237 10.16 21.09 -9.82
CA ARG A 237 10.82 21.17 -11.12
C ARG A 237 11.37 19.81 -11.53
N ARG A 238 11.24 19.45 -12.81
CA ARG A 238 11.70 18.17 -13.33
C ARG A 238 12.02 18.29 -14.82
N ILE A 239 13.06 17.59 -15.28
CA ILE A 239 13.33 17.44 -16.71
C ILE A 239 12.17 16.73 -17.40
N PHE A 240 11.83 17.14 -18.63
CA PHE A 240 10.68 16.62 -19.37
C PHE A 240 10.65 15.08 -19.51
N PRO A 241 11.74 14.37 -19.83
CA PRO A 241 11.71 12.91 -19.98
C PRO A 241 11.29 12.20 -18.69
N LYS A 242 11.84 12.62 -17.54
CA LYS A 242 11.50 12.03 -16.23
C LYS A 242 10.06 12.33 -15.84
N PHE A 243 9.57 13.54 -16.15
CA PHE A 243 8.18 13.89 -15.90
C PHE A 243 7.23 13.01 -16.74
N LEU A 244 7.51 12.88 -18.04
CA LEU A 244 6.75 12.03 -18.94
C LEU A 244 6.74 10.59 -18.48
N GLN A 245 7.90 10.00 -18.18
CA GLN A 245 7.98 8.62 -17.73
C GLN A 245 7.16 8.37 -16.46
N ARG A 246 7.20 9.30 -15.49
CA ARG A 246 6.46 9.16 -14.23
C ARG A 246 4.96 9.21 -14.44
N TYR A 247 4.48 10.15 -15.26
CA TYR A 247 3.06 10.46 -15.39
C TYR A 247 2.42 9.94 -16.69
N ALA A 248 3.16 9.25 -17.55
CA ALA A 248 2.68 8.69 -18.82
C ALA A 248 1.43 7.81 -18.68
N ILE A 249 1.24 7.18 -17.52
CA ILE A 249 0.09 6.32 -17.21
C ILE A 249 -1.25 7.08 -17.13
N LEU A 250 -1.22 8.41 -17.02
CA LEU A 250 -2.43 9.22 -16.87
C LEU A 250 -3.32 9.19 -18.12
N THR A 251 -2.72 9.19 -19.31
CA THR A 251 -3.43 9.23 -20.60
C THR A 251 -3.07 8.05 -21.49
N ALA A 252 -3.94 7.71 -22.45
CA ALA A 252 -3.68 6.63 -23.38
C ALA A 252 -2.65 7.02 -24.46
N GLU A 253 -2.53 8.32 -24.71
CA GLU A 253 -1.68 8.95 -25.70
C GLU A 253 -0.22 8.98 -25.23
N THR A 254 0.01 9.18 -23.94
CA THR A 254 1.35 9.17 -23.34
C THR A 254 1.81 7.77 -22.94
N TRP A 255 0.88 6.83 -22.70
CA TRP A 255 1.19 5.46 -22.34
C TRP A 255 1.38 4.56 -23.58
N PRO A 256 2.37 3.65 -23.61
CA PRO A 256 3.44 3.45 -22.65
C PRO A 256 4.63 4.40 -22.84
N HIS A 257 4.73 5.04 -24.01
CA HIS A 257 5.80 5.99 -24.33
C HIS A 257 5.24 7.08 -25.25
N TRP A 258 5.59 8.33 -24.95
CA TRP A 258 5.28 9.48 -25.81
C TRP A 258 6.16 9.48 -27.07
N ARG A 259 5.58 9.85 -28.21
CA ARG A 259 6.28 9.83 -29.52
C ARG A 259 6.56 11.21 -30.11
N GLY A 260 5.99 12.27 -29.54
CA GLY A 260 6.20 13.64 -29.99
C GLY A 260 7.35 14.33 -29.25
N ALA A 261 7.47 15.65 -29.42
CA ALA A 261 8.39 16.45 -28.64
C ALA A 261 8.04 16.38 -27.15
N GLU A 262 9.04 16.25 -26.28
CA GLU A 262 8.84 15.99 -24.85
C GLU A 262 8.04 17.10 -24.17
N GLN A 263 8.32 18.36 -24.52
CA GLN A 263 7.61 19.53 -24.02
C GLN A 263 6.10 19.44 -24.30
N GLN A 264 5.70 18.97 -25.49
CA GLN A 264 4.30 18.80 -25.86
C GLN A 264 3.64 17.65 -25.08
N GLY A 265 4.38 16.58 -24.82
CA GLY A 265 3.88 15.46 -24.02
C GLY A 265 3.63 15.87 -22.56
N VAL A 266 4.54 16.67 -21.98
CA VAL A 266 4.34 17.25 -20.64
C VAL A 266 3.13 18.18 -20.63
N LEU A 267 2.99 19.06 -21.63
CA LEU A 267 1.84 19.94 -21.75
C LEU A 267 0.51 19.15 -21.83
N HIS A 268 0.48 18.08 -22.63
CA HIS A 268 -0.67 17.19 -22.75
C HIS A 268 -1.06 16.57 -21.40
N LEU A 269 -0.07 16.10 -20.61
CA LEU A 269 -0.32 15.55 -19.27
C LEU A 269 -0.92 16.61 -18.33
N LEU A 270 -0.35 17.81 -18.29
CA LEU A 270 -0.83 18.91 -17.45
C LEU A 270 -2.26 19.33 -17.82
N GLN A 271 -2.56 19.37 -19.12
CA GLN A 271 -3.92 19.64 -19.62
C GLN A 271 -4.90 18.52 -19.28
N SER A 272 -4.46 17.26 -19.34
CA SER A 272 -5.33 16.10 -19.03
C SER A 272 -5.83 16.06 -17.58
N VAL A 273 -5.11 16.74 -16.68
CA VAL A 273 -5.49 16.88 -15.26
C VAL A 273 -6.14 18.24 -14.95
N ASN A 274 -6.47 19.02 -15.98
CA ASN A 274 -7.02 20.38 -15.87
C ASN A 274 -6.15 21.31 -15.02
N MET A 275 -4.82 21.23 -15.15
CA MET A 275 -3.93 22.18 -14.49
C MET A 275 -3.94 23.51 -15.25
N ASP A 276 -4.30 24.59 -14.55
CA ASP A 276 -4.35 25.93 -15.12
C ASP A 276 -2.96 26.40 -15.57
N SER A 277 -2.91 27.18 -16.65
CA SER A 277 -1.65 27.66 -17.25
C SER A 277 -0.85 28.60 -16.35
N ASP A 278 -1.48 29.19 -15.34
CA ASP A 278 -0.79 30.01 -14.35
C ASP A 278 -0.14 29.18 -13.24
N GLN A 279 -0.48 27.90 -13.10
CA GLN A 279 0.08 27.00 -12.06
C GLN A 279 1.40 26.35 -12.48
N TYR A 280 1.80 26.45 -13.75
CA TYR A 280 3.07 25.93 -14.25
C TYR A 280 3.74 26.87 -15.25
N GLN A 281 5.02 26.64 -15.50
CA GLN A 281 5.76 27.22 -16.62
C GLN A 281 6.64 26.15 -17.27
N MET A 282 6.81 26.26 -18.58
CA MET A 282 7.70 25.40 -19.35
C MET A 282 9.03 26.12 -19.53
N GLY A 283 10.11 25.50 -19.05
CA GLY A 283 11.47 25.93 -19.32
C GLY A 283 11.96 25.41 -20.67
N ARG A 284 13.28 25.47 -20.87
CA ARG A 284 13.94 24.91 -22.06
C ARG A 284 13.95 23.39 -22.04
N CYS A 285 14.22 22.78 -20.89
CA CYS A 285 14.27 21.32 -20.75
C CYS A 285 13.51 20.78 -19.52
N LYS A 286 12.98 21.68 -18.68
CA LYS A 286 12.28 21.33 -17.44
C LYS A 286 10.88 21.92 -17.37
N VAL A 287 9.99 21.20 -16.69
CA VAL A 287 8.70 21.72 -16.25
C VAL A 287 8.83 22.27 -14.85
N PHE A 288 8.18 23.39 -14.59
CA PHE A 288 8.15 24.07 -13.30
C PHE A 288 6.70 24.23 -12.83
N ILE A 289 6.35 23.69 -11.66
CA ILE A 289 5.01 23.76 -11.08
C ILE A 289 5.08 24.64 -9.83
N LYS A 290 4.21 25.66 -9.77
CA LYS A 290 4.22 26.68 -8.71
C LYS A 290 3.74 26.12 -7.38
N ASN A 291 2.55 25.54 -7.39
CA ASN A 291 1.84 25.14 -6.18
C ASN A 291 2.02 23.64 -5.92
N PRO A 292 2.36 23.22 -4.68
CA PRO A 292 2.44 21.80 -4.34
C PRO A 292 1.09 21.10 -4.47
N GLU A 293 -0.03 21.80 -4.30
CA GLU A 293 -1.38 21.27 -4.47
C GLU A 293 -1.61 20.74 -5.90
N SER A 294 -1.09 21.43 -6.92
CA SER A 294 -1.16 21.01 -8.32
C SER A 294 -0.35 19.73 -8.58
N LEU A 295 0.78 19.56 -7.88
CA LEU A 295 1.57 18.33 -7.92
C LEU A 295 0.83 17.17 -7.22
N PHE A 296 0.20 17.42 -6.08
CA PHE A 296 -0.57 16.39 -5.37
C PHE A 296 -1.74 15.88 -6.20
N LEU A 297 -2.41 16.76 -6.96
CA LEU A 297 -3.44 16.35 -7.91
C LEU A 297 -2.90 15.35 -8.97
N LEU A 298 -1.73 15.62 -9.54
CA LEU A 298 -1.07 14.72 -10.50
C LEU A 298 -0.78 13.34 -9.88
N GLU A 299 -0.24 13.32 -8.65
CA GLU A 299 0.06 12.08 -7.93
C GLU A 299 -1.20 11.29 -7.60
N GLU A 300 -2.25 11.96 -7.12
CA GLU A 300 -3.51 11.31 -6.79
C GLU A 300 -4.19 10.72 -8.03
N MET A 301 -4.20 11.44 -9.16
CA MET A 301 -4.72 10.92 -10.43
C MET A 301 -3.91 9.71 -10.93
N ARG A 302 -2.60 9.73 -10.72
CA ARG A 302 -1.71 8.61 -11.07
C ARG A 302 -2.02 7.38 -10.22
N GLU A 303 -2.23 7.55 -8.92
CA GLU A 303 -2.59 6.47 -8.00
C GLU A 303 -3.93 5.80 -8.39
N ARG A 304 -4.95 6.60 -8.74
CA ARG A 304 -6.25 6.08 -9.22
C ARG A 304 -6.13 5.23 -10.49
N LYS A 305 -5.19 5.54 -11.39
CA LYS A 305 -4.94 4.73 -12.59
C LYS A 305 -4.36 3.36 -12.21
N PHE A 306 -3.41 3.29 -11.28
CA PHE A 306 -2.87 2.02 -10.79
C PHE A 306 -3.95 1.12 -10.21
N ASP A 307 -4.85 1.67 -9.40
CA ASP A 307 -5.97 0.92 -8.82
C ASP A 307 -6.85 0.27 -9.90
N THR A 308 -7.11 0.99 -10.98
CA THR A 308 -7.92 0.49 -12.10
C THR A 308 -7.24 -0.68 -12.82
N PHE A 309 -5.93 -0.56 -13.09
CA PHE A 309 -5.15 -1.64 -13.70
C PHE A 309 -5.01 -2.85 -12.76
N ALA A 310 -4.77 -2.61 -11.47
CA ALA A 310 -4.69 -3.66 -10.46
C ALA A 310 -6.00 -4.46 -10.39
N ARG A 311 -7.16 -3.78 -10.39
CA ARG A 311 -8.49 -4.45 -10.42
C ARG A 311 -8.68 -5.28 -11.69
N THR A 312 -8.21 -4.81 -12.84
CA THR A 312 -8.29 -5.55 -14.10
C THR A 312 -7.48 -6.84 -14.05
N ILE A 313 -6.23 -6.75 -13.58
CA ILE A 313 -5.35 -7.91 -13.40
C ILE A 313 -5.95 -8.89 -12.38
N GLN A 314 -6.39 -8.39 -11.23
CA GLN A 314 -7.01 -9.20 -10.19
C GLN A 314 -8.27 -9.92 -10.69
N LYS A 315 -9.13 -9.26 -11.47
CA LYS A 315 -10.33 -9.85 -12.08
C LYS A 315 -9.95 -10.97 -13.04
N ALA A 316 -8.99 -10.73 -13.93
CA ALA A 316 -8.51 -11.73 -14.89
C ALA A 316 -7.91 -12.95 -14.17
N TRP A 317 -7.07 -12.72 -13.17
CA TRP A 317 -6.45 -13.79 -12.39
C TRP A 317 -7.48 -14.60 -11.59
N ARG A 318 -8.38 -13.95 -10.87
CA ARG A 318 -9.47 -14.63 -10.13
C ARG A 318 -10.33 -15.48 -11.07
N LYS A 319 -10.68 -14.95 -12.25
CA LYS A 319 -11.42 -15.69 -13.29
C LYS A 319 -10.65 -16.93 -13.77
N TYR A 320 -9.35 -16.78 -14.04
CA TYR A 320 -8.50 -17.90 -14.47
C TYR A 320 -8.41 -18.99 -13.40
N ILE A 321 -8.13 -18.62 -12.15
CA ILE A 321 -8.06 -19.57 -11.02
C ILE A 321 -9.40 -20.27 -10.80
N ALA A 322 -10.50 -19.54 -10.81
CA ALA A 322 -11.84 -20.11 -10.66
C ALA A 322 -12.15 -21.10 -11.79
N ARG A 323 -11.85 -20.74 -13.05
CA ARG A 323 -12.03 -21.62 -14.21
C ARG A 323 -11.18 -22.89 -14.11
N LYS A 324 -9.90 -22.76 -13.76
CA LYS A 324 -8.99 -23.91 -13.60
C LYS A 324 -9.48 -24.87 -12.51
N LYS A 325 -9.88 -24.33 -11.35
CA LYS A 325 -10.45 -25.14 -10.26
C LYS A 325 -11.71 -25.88 -10.71
N TYR A 326 -12.54 -25.21 -11.51
CA TYR A 326 -13.76 -25.78 -12.03
C TYR A 326 -13.55 -26.92 -13.03
N GLU A 327 -12.62 -26.73 -13.96
CA GLU A 327 -12.20 -27.74 -14.91
C GLU A 327 -11.64 -28.97 -14.17
N GLN A 328 -10.80 -28.76 -13.15
CA GLN A 328 -10.30 -29.86 -12.30
C GLN A 328 -11.43 -30.63 -11.62
N MET A 329 -12.38 -29.95 -10.96
CA MET A 329 -13.50 -30.63 -10.30
C MET A 329 -14.35 -31.45 -11.29
N ARG A 330 -14.51 -30.98 -12.53
CA ARG A 330 -15.20 -31.73 -13.58
C ARG A 330 -14.41 -32.94 -14.07
N GLU A 331 -13.09 -32.82 -14.21
CA GLU A 331 -12.21 -33.94 -14.55
C GLU A 331 -12.27 -35.02 -13.45
N ASP A 332 -12.06 -34.63 -12.18
CA ASP A 332 -12.13 -35.53 -11.02
C ASP A 332 -13.49 -36.27 -10.94
N ALA A 333 -14.59 -35.55 -11.16
CA ALA A 333 -15.94 -36.13 -11.14
C ALA A 333 -16.24 -37.01 -12.37
N SER A 334 -15.55 -36.80 -13.49
CA SER A 334 -15.64 -37.71 -14.62
C SER A 334 -14.86 -39.00 -14.36
N ASP A 335 -13.67 -38.89 -13.77
CA ASP A 335 -12.75 -40.00 -13.55
C ASP A 335 -13.35 -41.07 -12.63
N ILE A 336 -14.14 -40.69 -11.62
CA ILE A 336 -14.83 -41.65 -10.73
C ILE A 336 -15.81 -42.60 -11.45
N LEU A 337 -16.29 -42.25 -12.64
CA LEU A 337 -17.22 -43.06 -13.43
C LEU A 337 -16.61 -43.58 -14.75
N TYR A 338 -15.36 -43.20 -15.05
CA TYR A 338 -14.67 -43.51 -16.29
C TYR A 338 -14.49 -45.02 -16.47
N ASN A 339 -14.70 -45.54 -17.69
CA ASN A 339 -14.71 -46.98 -18.03
C ASN A 339 -15.82 -47.83 -17.37
N PHE A 340 -16.49 -47.33 -16.34
CA PHE A 340 -17.47 -48.11 -15.59
C PHE A 340 -18.92 -47.82 -15.99
N LYS A 341 -19.25 -46.56 -16.34
CA LYS A 341 -20.65 -46.14 -16.59
C LYS A 341 -20.81 -45.29 -17.85
N GLU A 342 -21.83 -45.61 -18.66
CA GLU A 342 -22.24 -44.82 -19.83
C GLU A 342 -22.68 -43.41 -19.42
N ARG A 343 -22.43 -42.44 -20.29
CA ARG A 343 -22.61 -41.02 -19.97
C ARG A 343 -23.78 -40.43 -20.75
N ARG A 344 -24.62 -39.65 -20.08
CA ARG A 344 -25.62 -38.82 -20.76
C ARG A 344 -24.95 -37.64 -21.44
N SER A 345 -25.35 -37.33 -22.67
CA SER A 345 -24.82 -36.21 -23.46
C SER A 345 -24.85 -34.88 -22.68
N HIS A 346 -25.94 -34.62 -21.97
CA HIS A 346 -26.15 -33.40 -21.20
C HIS A 346 -25.50 -33.40 -19.80
N SER A 347 -24.88 -34.49 -19.34
CA SER A 347 -24.24 -34.55 -18.01
C SER A 347 -22.73 -34.34 -18.04
N ILE A 348 -22.05 -34.69 -19.13
CA ILE A 348 -20.58 -34.60 -19.26
C ILE A 348 -20.07 -33.16 -19.14
N ASN A 349 -20.76 -32.22 -19.79
CA ASN A 349 -20.35 -30.82 -19.85
C ASN A 349 -21.20 -29.91 -18.97
N ARG A 350 -22.03 -30.49 -18.09
CA ARG A 350 -22.89 -29.74 -17.17
C ARG A 350 -22.05 -28.95 -16.18
N ASN A 351 -22.59 -27.81 -15.80
CA ASN A 351 -22.00 -27.00 -14.77
C ASN A 351 -22.39 -27.48 -13.36
N PHE A 352 -21.40 -27.73 -12.50
CA PHE A 352 -21.58 -28.00 -11.07
C PHE A 352 -21.89 -26.70 -10.31
N VAL A 353 -22.99 -26.70 -9.55
CA VAL A 353 -23.50 -25.55 -8.78
C VAL A 353 -23.41 -25.81 -7.27
N GLY A 354 -23.44 -27.07 -6.85
CA GLY A 354 -23.55 -27.50 -5.46
C GLY A 354 -24.98 -27.37 -4.95
N ASP A 355 -25.42 -26.14 -4.73
CA ASP A 355 -26.73 -25.84 -4.13
C ASP A 355 -27.79 -25.56 -5.21
N TYR A 356 -28.54 -26.59 -5.59
CA TYR A 356 -29.67 -26.49 -6.52
C TYR A 356 -31.01 -26.21 -5.81
N LEU A 357 -31.04 -26.20 -4.47
CA LEU A 357 -32.24 -25.90 -3.71
C LEU A 357 -32.34 -24.42 -3.32
N GLY A 358 -31.24 -23.67 -3.35
CA GLY A 358 -31.18 -22.30 -2.86
C GLY A 358 -31.27 -22.25 -1.34
N MET A 359 -30.38 -22.96 -0.65
CA MET A 359 -30.37 -23.12 0.80
C MET A 359 -30.20 -21.79 1.57
N GLU A 360 -29.70 -20.73 0.93
CA GLU A 360 -29.65 -19.38 1.53
C GLU A 360 -31.05 -18.78 1.73
N GLU A 361 -31.99 -19.07 0.83
CA GLU A 361 -33.35 -18.52 0.84
C GLU A 361 -34.36 -19.43 1.57
N LYS A 362 -33.92 -20.56 2.13
CA LYS A 362 -34.77 -21.60 2.74
C LYS A 362 -34.42 -21.89 4.20
N PRO A 363 -34.76 -20.99 5.15
CA PRO A 363 -34.48 -21.19 6.57
C PRO A 363 -35.11 -22.48 7.13
N GLU A 364 -36.26 -22.90 6.60
CA GLU A 364 -36.97 -24.13 6.96
C GLU A 364 -36.19 -25.42 6.66
N LEU A 365 -35.25 -25.39 5.70
CA LEU A 365 -34.32 -26.52 5.48
C LEU A 365 -33.05 -26.38 6.33
N ARG A 366 -32.56 -25.15 6.51
CA ARG A 366 -31.36 -24.88 7.32
C ARG A 366 -31.54 -25.24 8.79
N GLN A 367 -32.76 -25.24 9.32
CA GLN A 367 -33.02 -25.60 10.73
C GLN A 367 -32.55 -27.03 11.09
N PHE A 368 -32.44 -27.94 10.11
CA PHE A 368 -31.98 -29.31 10.34
C PHE A 368 -30.45 -29.46 10.31
N LEU A 369 -29.74 -28.42 9.86
CA LEU A 369 -28.27 -28.39 9.77
C LEU A 369 -27.67 -27.79 11.03
N THR A 370 -26.40 -28.10 11.31
CA THR A 370 -25.68 -27.47 12.43
C THR A 370 -25.47 -25.98 12.14
N LYS A 371 -25.44 -25.13 13.18
CA LYS A 371 -25.16 -23.69 13.01
C LYS A 371 -23.86 -23.47 12.22
N ARG A 372 -23.93 -22.64 11.17
CA ARG A 372 -22.82 -22.32 10.25
C ARG A 372 -22.24 -23.52 9.49
N GLU A 373 -22.97 -24.63 9.42
CA GLU A 373 -22.56 -25.76 8.60
C GLU A 373 -22.64 -25.39 7.11
N ARG A 374 -21.55 -25.67 6.40
CA ARG A 374 -21.46 -25.43 4.96
C ARG A 374 -22.18 -26.53 4.21
N VAL A 375 -23.02 -26.14 3.25
CA VAL A 375 -23.64 -27.05 2.28
C VAL A 375 -22.70 -27.19 1.09
N ASP A 376 -22.35 -28.43 0.75
CA ASP A 376 -21.55 -28.72 -0.44
C ASP A 376 -22.42 -29.08 -1.64
N PHE A 377 -23.54 -29.77 -1.39
CA PHE A 377 -24.51 -30.12 -2.40
C PHE A 377 -25.94 -30.15 -1.84
N ALA A 378 -26.91 -29.70 -2.61
CA ALA A 378 -28.33 -29.79 -2.26
C ALA A 378 -29.18 -29.97 -3.54
N ASP A 379 -30.01 -31.01 -3.60
CA ASP A 379 -30.87 -31.33 -4.75
C ASP A 379 -32.18 -31.99 -4.30
N SER A 380 -33.24 -31.89 -5.10
CA SER A 380 -34.50 -32.62 -4.87
C SER A 380 -34.53 -33.93 -5.65
N VAL A 381 -34.28 -35.03 -4.92
CA VAL A 381 -34.10 -36.37 -5.48
C VAL A 381 -35.35 -37.23 -5.34
N ASN A 382 -35.41 -38.27 -6.18
CA ASN A 382 -36.42 -39.31 -6.11
C ASN A 382 -35.90 -40.46 -5.24
N LYS A 383 -36.57 -40.75 -4.11
CA LYS A 383 -36.24 -41.87 -3.22
C LYS A 383 -37.25 -42.99 -3.38
N PHE A 384 -36.77 -44.21 -3.57
CA PHE A 384 -37.63 -45.39 -3.75
C PHE A 384 -37.91 -46.08 -2.41
N ASP A 385 -39.16 -46.45 -2.17
CA ASP A 385 -39.57 -47.23 -1.00
C ASP A 385 -39.44 -48.75 -1.23
N ARG A 386 -39.85 -49.55 -0.24
CA ARG A 386 -39.80 -51.02 -0.28
C ARG A 386 -40.70 -51.66 -1.35
N ARG A 387 -41.62 -50.89 -1.91
CA ARG A 387 -42.57 -51.25 -2.99
C ARG A 387 -42.19 -50.56 -4.31
N PHE A 388 -41.00 -49.96 -4.39
CA PHE A 388 -40.50 -49.18 -5.52
C PHE A 388 -41.37 -47.97 -5.90
N LYS A 389 -42.17 -47.44 -4.96
CA LYS A 389 -42.84 -46.16 -5.15
C LYS A 389 -41.86 -45.02 -4.90
N THR A 390 -41.89 -44.04 -5.79
CA THR A 390 -41.03 -42.86 -5.72
C THR A 390 -41.61 -41.82 -4.78
N ILE A 391 -40.75 -41.24 -3.95
CA ILE A 391 -41.09 -40.14 -3.05
C ILE A 391 -40.01 -39.07 -3.16
N LYS A 392 -40.41 -37.81 -3.37
CA LYS A 392 -39.48 -36.68 -3.38
C LYS A 392 -38.82 -36.49 -2.02
N ARG A 393 -37.50 -36.30 -2.02
CA ARG A 393 -36.68 -35.98 -0.86
C ARG A 393 -35.68 -34.90 -1.24
N ASP A 394 -35.48 -33.95 -0.35
CA ASP A 394 -34.39 -32.99 -0.50
C ASP A 394 -33.14 -33.63 0.11
N LEU A 395 -32.16 -33.89 -0.75
CA LEU A 395 -30.87 -34.50 -0.43
C LEU A 395 -29.86 -33.39 -0.24
N ILE A 396 -29.28 -33.30 0.96
CA ILE A 396 -28.27 -32.30 1.29
C ILE A 396 -27.01 -33.02 1.75
N LEU A 397 -25.86 -32.64 1.18
CA LEU A 397 -24.53 -33.10 1.58
C LEU A 397 -23.79 -31.95 2.25
N THR A 398 -23.26 -32.22 3.44
CA THR A 398 -22.31 -31.37 4.15
C THR A 398 -20.98 -32.10 4.31
N PRO A 399 -19.92 -31.44 4.80
CA PRO A 399 -18.67 -32.12 5.14
C PRO A 399 -18.79 -33.22 6.20
N LYS A 400 -19.90 -33.28 6.96
CA LYS A 400 -20.08 -34.21 8.09
C LYS A 400 -21.13 -35.28 7.85
N SER A 401 -22.23 -34.93 7.19
CA SER A 401 -23.40 -35.79 7.08
C SER A 401 -24.18 -35.56 5.78
N ILE A 402 -25.00 -36.55 5.42
CA ILE A 402 -26.00 -36.49 4.36
C ILE A 402 -27.38 -36.43 5.02
N TYR A 403 -28.22 -35.49 4.59
CA TYR A 403 -29.56 -35.28 5.10
C TYR A 403 -30.58 -35.61 4.01
N LEU A 404 -31.59 -36.40 4.37
CA LEU A 404 -32.78 -36.63 3.55
C LEU A 404 -33.97 -35.99 4.24
N ILE A 405 -34.47 -34.90 3.67
CA ILE A 405 -35.61 -34.15 4.19
C ILE A 405 -36.83 -34.48 3.34
N GLY A 406 -37.94 -34.78 3.99
CA GLY A 406 -39.23 -35.03 3.35
C GLY A 406 -40.23 -33.92 3.68
N ARG A 407 -41.37 -33.98 3.01
CA ARG A 407 -42.52 -33.08 3.26
C ARG A 407 -43.67 -33.90 3.81
N GLU A 408 -44.26 -33.48 4.93
CA GLU A 408 -45.41 -34.14 5.54
C GLU A 408 -46.51 -33.17 5.90
N LYS A 409 -47.77 -33.60 5.74
CA LYS A 409 -48.92 -32.84 6.23
C LYS A 409 -49.03 -32.99 7.74
N VAL A 410 -49.06 -31.88 8.46
CA VAL A 410 -49.29 -31.85 9.91
C VAL A 410 -50.67 -32.44 10.20
N LYS A 411 -50.71 -33.51 11.00
CA LYS A 411 -51.94 -34.29 11.26
C LYS A 411 -52.74 -33.80 12.48
N LYS A 412 -52.11 -33.03 13.38
CA LYS A 412 -52.66 -32.60 14.68
C LYS A 412 -52.19 -31.18 15.01
N GLY A 413 -52.99 -30.40 15.75
CA GLY A 413 -52.67 -29.04 16.18
C GLY A 413 -53.26 -27.92 15.29
N PRO A 414 -52.99 -26.64 15.63
CA PRO A 414 -53.53 -25.49 14.90
C PRO A 414 -53.00 -25.37 13.45
N GLU A 415 -51.85 -25.99 13.15
CA GLU A 415 -51.24 -26.04 11.81
C GLU A 415 -51.73 -27.25 10.98
N LYS A 416 -52.80 -27.93 11.40
CA LYS A 416 -53.30 -29.14 10.73
C LYS A 416 -53.58 -28.87 9.25
N GLY A 417 -53.01 -29.71 8.38
CA GLY A 417 -53.13 -29.60 6.93
C GLY A 417 -51.97 -28.86 6.24
N GLN A 418 -51.16 -28.10 6.98
CA GLN A 418 -49.95 -27.48 6.43
C GLN A 418 -48.88 -28.53 6.12
N ILE A 419 -48.13 -28.32 5.03
CA ILE A 419 -47.00 -29.16 4.65
C ILE A 419 -45.77 -28.61 5.36
N LYS A 420 -45.10 -29.45 6.15
CA LYS A 420 -43.88 -29.11 6.88
C LYS A 420 -42.73 -29.99 6.44
N GLU A 421 -41.55 -29.42 6.37
CA GLU A 421 -40.29 -30.12 6.17
C GLU A 421 -39.99 -30.98 7.41
N VAL A 422 -39.60 -32.23 7.20
CA VAL A 422 -39.29 -33.17 8.26
C VAL A 422 -38.02 -33.93 7.88
N LEU A 423 -37.00 -33.86 8.75
CA LEU A 423 -35.81 -34.68 8.62
C LEU A 423 -36.20 -36.17 8.69
N LYS A 424 -36.05 -36.88 7.57
CA LYS A 424 -36.37 -38.31 7.48
C LYS A 424 -35.19 -39.19 7.80
N ARG A 425 -33.99 -38.73 7.46
CA ARG A 425 -32.76 -39.45 7.74
C ARG A 425 -31.59 -38.49 7.77
N LYS A 426 -30.69 -38.72 8.71
CA LYS A 426 -29.34 -38.16 8.72
C LYS A 426 -28.37 -39.34 8.68
N LEU A 427 -27.44 -39.31 7.74
CA LEU A 427 -26.38 -40.30 7.57
C LEU A 427 -25.07 -39.62 7.88
N ASP A 428 -24.23 -40.18 8.73
CA ASP A 428 -22.89 -39.65 8.92
C ASP A 428 -22.00 -40.16 7.78
N ILE A 429 -21.09 -39.32 7.29
CA ILE A 429 -20.25 -39.71 6.14
C ILE A 429 -19.45 -40.99 6.44
N GLY A 430 -19.01 -41.18 7.69
CA GLY A 430 -18.31 -42.38 8.12
C GLY A 430 -19.16 -43.66 8.19
N SER A 431 -20.49 -43.58 8.19
CA SER A 431 -21.38 -44.76 8.22
C SER A 431 -21.63 -45.33 6.82
N ILE A 432 -21.28 -44.59 5.76
CA ILE A 432 -21.42 -45.05 4.38
C ILE A 432 -20.40 -46.15 4.08
N ARG A 433 -20.88 -47.33 3.68
CA ARG A 433 -20.05 -48.50 3.37
C ARG A 433 -19.56 -48.49 1.93
N SER A 434 -20.46 -48.21 1.00
CA SER A 434 -20.18 -48.18 -0.44
C SER A 434 -21.32 -47.49 -1.20
N VAL A 435 -21.12 -47.23 -2.48
CA VAL A 435 -22.19 -46.79 -3.38
C VAL A 435 -22.25 -47.69 -4.60
N SER A 436 -23.43 -48.23 -4.89
CA SER A 436 -23.66 -49.03 -6.09
C SER A 436 -24.32 -48.22 -7.21
N LEU A 437 -23.81 -48.41 -8.41
CA LEU A 437 -24.27 -47.80 -9.66
C LEU A 437 -24.44 -48.87 -10.72
N SER A 438 -25.34 -48.65 -11.67
CA SER A 438 -25.41 -49.42 -12.91
C SER A 438 -24.40 -48.95 -13.93
N THR A 439 -24.18 -49.74 -14.97
CA THR A 439 -23.23 -49.42 -16.03
C THR A 439 -23.84 -48.59 -17.19
N ARG A 440 -25.17 -48.39 -17.19
CA ARG A 440 -25.97 -47.68 -18.21
C ARG A 440 -26.07 -46.17 -17.97
N GLN A 441 -26.64 -45.41 -18.90
CA GLN A 441 -26.76 -43.93 -18.80
C GLN A 441 -27.94 -43.41 -17.94
N ASP A 442 -28.16 -43.98 -16.77
CA ASP A 442 -29.24 -43.60 -15.86
C ASP A 442 -28.80 -42.63 -14.74
N ASP A 443 -29.79 -42.22 -13.93
CA ASP A 443 -29.64 -41.34 -12.76
C ASP A 443 -29.71 -42.05 -11.40
N PHE A 444 -29.72 -43.38 -11.40
CA PHE A 444 -29.88 -44.18 -10.20
C PHE A 444 -28.54 -44.41 -9.48
N PHE A 445 -28.61 -44.48 -8.17
CA PHE A 445 -27.51 -44.92 -7.31
C PHE A 445 -28.07 -45.44 -5.97
N ILE A 446 -27.32 -46.31 -5.32
CA ILE A 446 -27.68 -46.88 -4.02
C ILE A 446 -26.62 -46.48 -3.02
N LEU A 447 -27.04 -45.74 -1.99
CA LEU A 447 -26.19 -45.47 -0.83
C LEU A 447 -26.28 -46.66 0.13
N HIS A 448 -25.18 -47.37 0.32
CA HIS A 448 -25.09 -48.44 1.31
C HIS A 448 -24.62 -47.88 2.65
N ASP A 449 -25.46 -48.05 3.66
CA ASP A 449 -25.23 -47.56 5.02
C ASP A 449 -25.25 -48.73 6.00
N THR A 450 -24.73 -48.55 7.21
CA THR A 450 -24.71 -49.61 8.24
C THR A 450 -26.11 -50.09 8.64
N GLU A 451 -27.12 -49.21 8.67
CA GLU A 451 -28.47 -49.59 9.09
C GLU A 451 -29.32 -50.19 7.96
N TYR A 452 -29.49 -49.44 6.87
CA TYR A 452 -30.26 -49.84 5.68
C TYR A 452 -29.93 -48.96 4.48
N ASP A 453 -30.16 -49.44 3.28
CA ASP A 453 -29.72 -48.79 2.06
C ASP A 453 -30.77 -47.80 1.52
N SER A 454 -30.31 -46.82 0.72
CA SER A 454 -31.19 -45.85 0.07
C SER A 454 -31.02 -45.89 -1.45
N LEU A 455 -32.04 -46.38 -2.16
CA LEU A 455 -32.15 -46.26 -3.61
C LEU A 455 -32.65 -44.86 -3.98
N LEU A 456 -31.82 -44.12 -4.70
CA LEU A 456 -32.02 -42.72 -5.07
C LEU A 456 -31.85 -42.53 -6.58
N GLU A 457 -32.58 -41.56 -7.12
CA GLU A 457 -32.45 -41.08 -8.49
C GLU A 457 -32.24 -39.55 -8.47
N SER A 458 -31.13 -39.09 -9.04
CA SER A 458 -30.77 -37.67 -9.15
C SER A 458 -30.11 -37.37 -10.49
N THR A 459 -30.57 -36.31 -11.15
CA THR A 459 -29.96 -35.84 -12.41
C THR A 459 -28.55 -35.27 -12.20
N PHE A 460 -28.18 -34.95 -10.96
CA PHE A 460 -26.88 -34.38 -10.59
C PHE A 460 -26.00 -35.39 -9.84
N LYS A 461 -26.26 -36.70 -9.97
CA LYS A 461 -25.53 -37.73 -9.23
C LYS A 461 -24.03 -37.68 -9.38
N THR A 462 -23.50 -37.32 -10.55
CA THR A 462 -22.05 -37.26 -10.78
C THR A 462 -21.38 -36.23 -9.86
N GLU A 463 -22.03 -35.07 -9.69
CA GLU A 463 -21.54 -34.02 -8.80
C GLU A 463 -21.67 -34.45 -7.33
N PHE A 464 -22.83 -34.98 -6.95
CA PHE A 464 -23.06 -35.50 -5.61
C PHE A 464 -22.03 -36.58 -5.22
N LEU A 465 -21.76 -37.54 -6.10
CA LEU A 465 -20.81 -38.63 -5.86
C LEU A 465 -19.37 -38.13 -5.78
N SER A 466 -18.97 -37.21 -6.65
CA SER A 466 -17.64 -36.59 -6.58
C SER A 466 -17.41 -35.91 -5.22
N LEU A 467 -18.39 -35.12 -4.77
CA LEU A 467 -18.33 -34.46 -3.46
C LEU A 467 -18.38 -35.46 -2.32
N LEU A 468 -19.23 -36.48 -2.39
CA LEU A 468 -19.33 -37.53 -1.38
C LEU A 468 -18.03 -38.32 -1.24
N CYS A 469 -17.44 -38.80 -2.34
CA CYS A 469 -16.15 -39.49 -2.34
C CYS A 469 -15.06 -38.64 -1.70
N LYS A 470 -15.03 -37.34 -2.04
CA LYS A 470 -14.08 -36.40 -1.45
C LYS A 470 -14.28 -36.21 0.05
N ARG A 471 -15.53 -36.01 0.52
CA ARG A 471 -15.81 -35.85 1.95
C ARG A 471 -15.55 -37.12 2.74
N TYR A 472 -15.85 -38.28 2.15
CA TYR A 472 -15.51 -39.56 2.71
C TYR A 472 -14.00 -39.69 2.91
N GLU A 473 -13.20 -39.48 1.86
CA GLU A 473 -11.73 -39.56 1.94
C GLU A 473 -11.12 -38.55 2.93
N GLU A 474 -11.65 -37.33 2.99
CA GLU A 474 -11.22 -36.33 3.96
C GLU A 474 -11.46 -36.78 5.42
N GLN A 475 -12.59 -37.44 5.70
CA GLN A 475 -13.01 -37.84 7.05
C GLN A 475 -12.46 -39.21 7.48
N THR A 476 -12.48 -40.21 6.61
CA THR A 476 -12.07 -41.60 6.92
C THR A 476 -10.61 -41.89 6.57
N LYS A 477 -9.96 -41.01 5.79
CA LYS A 477 -8.63 -41.23 5.20
C LYS A 477 -8.56 -42.44 4.28
N SER A 478 -9.70 -42.94 3.80
CA SER A 478 -9.80 -44.05 2.86
C SER A 478 -10.74 -43.70 1.70
N LYS A 479 -10.56 -44.33 0.54
CA LYS A 479 -11.42 -44.10 -0.62
C LYS A 479 -12.75 -44.83 -0.46
N LEU A 480 -13.84 -44.14 -0.76
CA LEU A 480 -15.17 -44.74 -0.79
C LEU A 480 -15.27 -45.78 -1.93
N SER A 481 -15.73 -46.98 -1.60
CA SER A 481 -15.91 -48.05 -2.59
C SER A 481 -17.11 -47.78 -3.49
N LEU A 482 -16.88 -47.75 -4.81
CA LEU A 482 -17.91 -47.64 -5.85
C LEU A 482 -18.00 -48.97 -6.61
N SER A 483 -19.20 -49.56 -6.66
CA SER A 483 -19.48 -50.81 -7.37
C SER A 483 -20.37 -50.57 -8.58
N PHE A 484 -20.08 -51.26 -9.69
CA PHE A 484 -20.78 -51.09 -10.95
C PHE A 484 -21.34 -52.43 -11.45
N SER A 485 -22.67 -52.54 -11.52
CA SER A 485 -23.36 -53.76 -11.99
C SER A 485 -24.75 -53.41 -12.52
N ASP A 486 -25.19 -54.06 -13.58
CA ASP A 486 -26.56 -53.90 -14.09
C ASP A 486 -27.58 -54.68 -13.23
N ARG A 487 -27.14 -55.46 -12.24
CA ARG A 487 -27.97 -56.05 -11.19
C ARG A 487 -27.49 -55.56 -9.83
N LEU A 488 -28.27 -54.67 -9.21
CA LEU A 488 -27.96 -54.05 -7.93
C LEU A 488 -28.87 -54.57 -6.83
N GLU A 489 -28.32 -54.84 -5.65
CA GLU A 489 -29.08 -55.30 -4.49
C GLU A 489 -29.01 -54.28 -3.36
N PHE A 490 -30.12 -54.08 -2.64
CA PHE A 490 -30.16 -53.16 -1.51
C PHE A 490 -31.08 -53.64 -0.40
N HIS A 491 -30.70 -53.32 0.83
CA HIS A 491 -31.41 -53.73 2.04
C HIS A 491 -32.41 -52.66 2.45
N VAL A 492 -33.70 -53.03 2.54
CA VAL A 492 -34.74 -52.10 3.00
C VAL A 492 -34.83 -52.07 4.52
N LYS A 493 -35.18 -50.91 5.06
CA LYS A 493 -35.43 -50.71 6.49
C LYS A 493 -36.41 -51.77 7.02
N LYS A 494 -36.10 -52.35 8.18
CA LYS A 494 -36.98 -53.27 8.89
C LYS A 494 -38.12 -52.47 9.55
N GLU A 495 -39.36 -52.66 9.11
CA GLU A 495 -40.55 -51.98 9.64
C GLU A 495 -41.66 -53.00 9.97
N GLY A 496 -41.87 -53.29 11.25
CA GLY A 496 -42.91 -54.20 11.74
C GLY A 496 -42.62 -55.70 11.52
N TRP A 497 -43.60 -56.54 11.84
CA TRP A 497 -43.51 -58.00 11.66
C TRP A 497 -43.67 -58.33 10.17
N GLY A 498 -42.58 -58.79 9.52
CA GLY A 498 -42.53 -59.06 8.08
C GLY A 498 -42.01 -57.91 7.19
N GLY A 499 -41.61 -56.77 7.77
CA GLY A 499 -40.93 -55.70 7.04
C GLY A 499 -39.42 -55.80 7.18
N GLY A 500 -38.71 -56.01 6.08
CA GLY A 500 -37.24 -56.15 6.01
C GLY A 500 -36.84 -57.11 4.89
N GLY A 501 -35.62 -56.97 4.35
CA GLY A 501 -35.06 -57.88 3.35
C GLY A 501 -34.41 -57.19 2.15
N THR A 502 -33.91 -57.98 1.23
CA THR A 502 -33.20 -57.49 0.04
C THR A 502 -34.19 -57.21 -1.10
N ARG A 503 -33.92 -56.14 -1.85
CA ARG A 503 -34.58 -55.78 -3.11
C ARG A 503 -33.53 -55.71 -4.20
N VAL A 504 -33.94 -56.03 -5.42
CA VAL A 504 -33.05 -56.05 -6.58
C VAL A 504 -33.50 -55.00 -7.57
N VAL A 505 -32.57 -54.27 -8.18
CA VAL A 505 -32.80 -53.40 -9.33
C VAL A 505 -32.02 -53.97 -10.50
N VAL A 506 -32.69 -54.28 -11.61
CA VAL A 506 -32.09 -54.83 -12.82
C VAL A 506 -32.20 -53.78 -13.92
N PHE A 507 -31.06 -53.39 -14.46
CA PHE A 507 -30.91 -52.47 -15.57
C PHE A 507 -30.76 -53.26 -16.87
N GLN A 508 -31.53 -52.86 -17.87
CA GLN A 508 -31.52 -53.50 -19.19
C GLN A 508 -31.60 -52.45 -20.28
N ARG A 509 -31.23 -52.85 -21.51
CA ARG A 509 -31.29 -51.97 -22.68
C ARG A 509 -32.75 -51.65 -23.02
N GLY A 510 -33.08 -50.37 -23.04
CA GLY A 510 -34.37 -49.85 -23.47
C GLY A 510 -34.41 -49.63 -24.98
N GLN A 511 -35.61 -49.72 -25.57
CA GLN A 511 -35.85 -49.40 -26.99
C GLN A 511 -36.01 -47.90 -27.25
N THR A 512 -36.24 -47.12 -26.18
CA THR A 512 -36.45 -45.67 -26.22
C THR A 512 -35.44 -44.96 -25.32
N ASP A 513 -35.15 -43.69 -25.62
CA ASP A 513 -34.30 -42.84 -24.78
C ASP A 513 -34.92 -42.52 -23.41
N ALA A 514 -36.26 -42.62 -23.30
CA ALA A 514 -36.96 -42.45 -22.03
C ALA A 514 -36.78 -43.66 -21.10
N VAL A 515 -36.46 -43.41 -19.82
CA VAL A 515 -36.32 -44.45 -18.79
C VAL A 515 -37.68 -45.06 -18.48
N GLN A 516 -37.80 -46.38 -18.62
CA GLN A 516 -39.01 -47.14 -18.28
C GLN A 516 -38.79 -47.97 -17.02
N ILE A 517 -39.68 -47.85 -16.03
CA ILE A 517 -39.56 -48.51 -14.73
C ILE A 517 -40.74 -49.48 -14.55
N LYS A 518 -40.45 -50.77 -14.35
CA LYS A 518 -41.46 -51.81 -14.13
C LYS A 518 -41.17 -52.56 -12.81
N PRO A 519 -41.95 -52.29 -11.74
CA PRO A 519 -41.81 -53.04 -10.49
C PRO A 519 -42.44 -54.44 -10.63
N GLY A 520 -41.75 -55.47 -10.14
CA GLY A 520 -42.18 -56.86 -10.13
C GLY A 520 -41.77 -57.57 -8.84
N GLY A 521 -42.68 -57.68 -7.88
CA GLY A 521 -42.42 -58.34 -6.59
C GLY A 521 -41.28 -57.67 -5.82
N LYS A 522 -40.15 -58.37 -5.65
CA LYS A 522 -38.93 -57.87 -4.98
C LYS A 522 -37.91 -57.24 -5.94
N THR A 523 -38.22 -57.18 -7.24
CA THR A 523 -37.32 -56.71 -8.29
C THR A 523 -37.89 -55.47 -8.99
N LEU A 524 -37.04 -54.49 -9.30
CA LEU A 524 -37.36 -53.33 -10.13
C LEU A 524 -36.60 -53.45 -11.45
N SER A 525 -37.32 -53.61 -12.56
CA SER A 525 -36.71 -53.58 -13.89
C SER A 525 -36.67 -52.15 -14.41
N VAL A 526 -35.49 -51.66 -14.76
CA VAL A 526 -35.26 -50.32 -15.32
C VAL A 526 -34.69 -50.48 -16.73
N SER A 527 -35.43 -50.01 -17.74
CA SER A 527 -34.98 -50.04 -19.14
C SER A 527 -34.51 -48.66 -19.55
N VAL A 528 -33.28 -48.56 -20.06
CA VAL A 528 -32.59 -47.29 -20.36
C VAL A 528 -31.96 -47.39 -21.76
N GLY A 529 -32.15 -46.39 -22.61
CA GLY A 529 -31.50 -46.33 -23.94
C GLY A 529 -29.97 -46.23 -23.82
N ASP A 530 -29.26 -46.33 -24.94
CA ASP A 530 -27.79 -46.30 -24.96
C ASP A 530 -27.24 -44.87 -24.80
N GLY A 531 -26.25 -44.71 -23.94
CA GLY A 531 -25.57 -43.42 -23.73
C GLY A 531 -24.29 -43.25 -24.53
N LEU A 532 -23.60 -42.14 -24.27
CA LEU A 532 -22.23 -41.99 -24.73
C LEU A 532 -21.33 -43.07 -24.10
N PRO A 533 -20.26 -43.50 -24.80
CA PRO A 533 -19.35 -44.54 -24.33
C PRO A 533 -18.84 -44.30 -22.92
N LYS A 534 -18.56 -45.38 -22.17
CA LYS A 534 -17.99 -45.32 -20.80
C LYS A 534 -16.63 -44.60 -20.74
N THR A 535 -15.96 -44.47 -21.87
CA THR A 535 -14.69 -43.75 -22.07
C THR A 535 -14.87 -42.25 -22.36
N SER A 536 -16.11 -41.74 -22.39
CA SER A 536 -16.37 -40.34 -22.72
C SER A 536 -15.87 -39.40 -21.61
N LYS A 537 -15.07 -38.40 -21.98
CA LYS A 537 -14.54 -37.37 -21.06
C LYS A 537 -15.13 -35.99 -21.34
N PRO A 538 -15.12 -35.08 -20.33
CA PRO A 538 -15.48 -33.68 -20.51
C PRO A 538 -14.68 -33.04 -21.65
N THR A 539 -15.39 -32.37 -22.55
CA THR A 539 -14.74 -31.67 -23.64
C THR A 539 -14.06 -30.43 -23.06
N ARG A 540 -12.73 -30.33 -23.17
CA ARG A 540 -12.05 -29.06 -22.94
C ARG A 540 -12.57 -28.11 -24.01
N LYS A 541 -13.33 -27.08 -23.62
CA LYS A 541 -13.59 -25.94 -24.52
C LYS A 541 -12.25 -25.24 -24.76
N ASN A 542 -11.46 -25.78 -25.69
CA ASN A 542 -10.26 -25.15 -26.19
C ASN A 542 -10.69 -23.96 -27.04
N MET A 543 -10.26 -22.80 -26.56
CA MET A 543 -9.76 -21.65 -27.32
C MET A 543 -9.67 -21.93 -28.84
N GLN A 544 -10.71 -21.59 -29.61
CA GLN A 544 -10.48 -21.23 -31.00
C GLN A 544 -9.73 -19.90 -30.99
N GLN A 545 -8.49 -19.97 -31.45
CA GLN A 545 -7.70 -18.85 -31.89
C GLN A 545 -8.49 -18.11 -32.97
N GLY A 546 -8.71 -16.81 -32.76
CA GLY A 546 -9.16 -15.94 -33.83
C GLY A 546 -8.02 -15.76 -34.82
N HIS A 547 -8.09 -16.46 -35.95
CA HIS A 547 -7.44 -16.04 -37.18
C HIS A 547 -8.46 -16.06 -38.32
N GLY A 548 -8.66 -14.86 -38.88
CA GLY A 548 -9.23 -14.48 -40.17
C GLY A 548 -10.15 -15.43 -40.94
N GLY A 549 -11.37 -14.98 -41.22
CA GLY A 549 -12.08 -15.41 -42.43
C GLY A 549 -13.61 -15.32 -42.39
N LYS A 550 -14.13 -14.22 -42.96
CA LYS A 550 -15.46 -14.02 -43.59
C LYS A 550 -16.73 -14.12 -42.71
N THR A 551 -17.43 -12.99 -42.65
CA THR A 551 -18.81 -12.83 -42.17
C THR A 551 -19.82 -13.55 -43.06
N PRO A 552 -20.89 -14.11 -42.45
CA PRO A 552 -22.21 -13.75 -42.94
C PRO A 552 -23.22 -13.38 -41.82
N LYS A 553 -23.98 -12.33 -42.15
CA LYS A 553 -25.27 -11.81 -41.68
C LYS A 553 -25.86 -12.24 -40.32
N GLN A 554 -26.12 -11.21 -39.51
CA GLN A 554 -26.89 -11.21 -38.27
C GLN A 554 -28.36 -11.60 -38.49
N HIS A 555 -28.86 -12.55 -37.68
CA HIS A 555 -30.27 -12.57 -37.25
C HIS A 555 -30.30 -12.44 -35.72
N ARG A 556 -30.98 -11.40 -35.25
CA ARG A 556 -31.29 -11.14 -33.83
C ARG A 556 -32.33 -12.17 -33.34
N GLY A 557 -32.06 -12.81 -32.21
CA GLY A 557 -33.02 -13.59 -31.44
C GLY A 557 -32.47 -13.90 -30.06
N GLY A 558 -33.00 -13.24 -29.03
CA GLY A 558 -32.61 -13.45 -27.64
C GLY A 558 -33.16 -14.78 -27.09
N HIS A 559 -32.30 -15.55 -26.44
CA HIS A 559 -32.70 -16.77 -25.74
C HIS A 559 -33.04 -16.47 -24.27
N GLN A 560 -34.34 -16.50 -23.95
CA GLN A 560 -34.83 -16.73 -22.59
C GLN A 560 -34.88 -18.24 -22.31
N ASN A 561 -34.41 -18.65 -21.13
CA ASN A 561 -34.50 -20.04 -20.68
C ASN A 561 -35.90 -20.32 -20.10
N GLY A 562 -36.68 -21.09 -20.87
CA GLY A 562 -37.58 -22.17 -20.45
C GLY A 562 -38.45 -22.02 -19.20
N ALA A 563 -39.63 -21.43 -19.38
CA ALA A 563 -40.83 -21.79 -18.63
C ALA A 563 -41.70 -22.75 -19.47
N VAL A 564 -42.44 -23.64 -18.80
CA VAL A 564 -43.20 -24.79 -19.36
C VAL A 564 -44.46 -24.34 -20.12
N PRO A 565 -44.81 -24.91 -21.29
CA PRO A 565 -46.06 -24.59 -21.99
C PRO A 565 -47.24 -25.44 -21.50
N ARG A 566 -48.42 -24.81 -21.42
CA ARG A 566 -49.71 -25.41 -21.05
C ARG A 566 -50.58 -25.57 -22.31
N SER A 567 -51.28 -26.70 -22.42
CA SER A 567 -52.17 -27.07 -23.53
C SER A 567 -53.47 -26.25 -23.57
N THR A 568 -53.95 -25.98 -24.78
CA THR A 568 -55.19 -25.26 -25.16
C THR A 568 -56.47 -26.09 -24.96
N PRO A 569 -57.63 -25.42 -24.94
CA PRO A 569 -58.65 -25.68 -25.98
C PRO A 569 -59.22 -24.39 -26.62
N GLN A 570 -59.72 -24.50 -27.86
CA GLN A 570 -60.41 -23.50 -28.69
C GLN A 570 -61.96 -23.72 -28.64
N PRO A 571 -62.83 -22.91 -29.31
CA PRO A 571 -62.92 -21.44 -29.37
C PRO A 571 -64.41 -20.93 -29.28
N GLN A 572 -64.67 -19.66 -28.97
CA GLN A 572 -65.84 -18.93 -29.52
C GLN A 572 -65.82 -17.40 -29.27
N ARG A 573 -65.76 -16.67 -30.39
CA ARG A 573 -66.46 -15.44 -30.84
C ARG A 573 -66.63 -14.18 -29.95
N ASP A 574 -66.14 -13.10 -30.58
CA ASP A 574 -66.75 -11.78 -30.81
C ASP A 574 -66.57 -10.58 -29.85
N THR A 575 -66.20 -9.47 -30.53
CA THR A 575 -66.57 -8.04 -30.32
C THR A 575 -65.72 -7.08 -29.43
N THR A 576 -64.98 -6.18 -30.11
CA THR A 576 -65.12 -4.68 -30.11
C THR A 576 -64.33 -3.80 -29.10
N TYR A 577 -63.40 -2.98 -29.65
CA TYR A 577 -62.87 -1.61 -29.29
C TYR A 577 -62.55 -1.27 -27.79
N SER A 578 -61.54 -0.50 -27.34
CA SER A 578 -60.86 0.72 -27.82
C SER A 578 -59.65 1.05 -26.88
N LEU A 579 -58.65 1.81 -27.35
CA LEU A 579 -57.62 2.56 -26.58
C LEU A 579 -58.10 4.02 -26.33
N PRO A 580 -57.39 4.96 -25.65
CA PRO A 580 -56.23 4.93 -24.71
C PRO A 580 -56.36 5.89 -23.47
N MET A 581 -55.42 5.88 -22.50
CA MET A 581 -54.71 7.11 -22.04
C MET A 581 -53.58 6.90 -21.00
N ARG A 582 -52.58 7.79 -21.09
CA ARG A 582 -51.39 7.98 -20.24
C ARG A 582 -51.71 8.78 -18.96
N GLN A 583 -50.96 8.57 -17.87
CA GLN A 583 -50.69 9.60 -16.84
C GLN A 583 -49.40 9.34 -16.02
N ASN A 584 -48.78 10.44 -15.60
CA ASN A 584 -47.42 10.65 -15.02
C ASN A 584 -47.30 10.38 -13.49
N PRO A 585 -46.08 10.38 -12.90
CA PRO A 585 -45.82 10.02 -11.49
C PRO A 585 -45.80 11.22 -10.51
N PRO A 586 -45.89 11.02 -9.18
CA PRO A 586 -45.91 12.11 -8.18
C PRO A 586 -44.56 12.38 -7.48
N PRO A 587 -44.41 13.52 -6.75
CA PRO A 587 -43.14 14.17 -6.46
C PRO A 587 -42.69 14.19 -4.97
N SER A 588 -41.51 14.77 -4.76
CA SER A 588 -40.75 14.99 -3.52
C SER A 588 -41.29 16.14 -2.66
N GLU A 589 -41.13 16.02 -1.34
CA GLU A 589 -41.29 17.13 -0.37
C GLU A 589 -40.07 17.27 0.55
N ALA A 590 -39.75 18.53 0.84
CA ALA A 590 -38.74 19.03 1.76
C ALA A 590 -39.40 20.08 2.68
N LEU A 591 -38.86 20.30 3.90
CA LEU A 591 -38.93 21.48 4.81
C LEU A 591 -38.62 21.01 6.25
N ALA A 592 -38.11 21.76 7.25
CA ALA A 592 -37.67 23.14 7.44
C ALA A 592 -36.77 23.25 8.70
N LYS A 593 -36.09 24.41 8.86
CA LYS A 593 -35.30 24.85 10.05
C LYS A 593 -36.18 25.58 11.09
N LEU A 594 -35.79 25.58 12.38
CA LEU A 594 -35.90 26.74 13.30
C LEU A 594 -34.97 26.56 14.53
N GLY A 595 -34.54 27.67 15.16
CA GLY A 595 -33.51 27.68 16.22
C GLY A 595 -33.88 28.35 17.55
N SER A 596 -32.94 28.21 18.52
CA SER A 596 -32.55 29.04 19.68
C SER A 596 -33.58 29.54 20.73
N GLN A 597 -33.36 29.19 22.01
CA GLN A 597 -33.22 30.15 23.15
C GLN A 597 -32.78 29.53 24.51
N LYS A 598 -32.24 30.41 25.39
CA LYS A 598 -31.50 30.29 26.69
C LYS A 598 -32.31 29.63 27.84
N ASN A 599 -31.79 29.09 28.98
CA ASN A 599 -31.06 29.76 30.09
C ASN A 599 -30.71 28.80 31.29
N ARG A 600 -29.53 29.02 31.90
CA ARG A 600 -28.99 28.89 33.30
C ARG A 600 -29.42 27.85 34.40
N LYS A 601 -28.34 27.23 34.95
CA LYS A 601 -27.88 26.98 36.36
C LYS A 601 -28.47 25.85 37.25
N GLY A 602 -27.58 24.98 37.76
CA GLY A 602 -27.75 24.22 39.02
C GLY A 602 -26.84 22.99 39.25
N SER A 603 -25.77 23.16 40.05
CA SER A 603 -25.09 22.22 40.99
C SER A 603 -24.76 20.72 40.67
N ARG A 604 -23.46 20.40 40.87
CA ARG A 604 -22.68 19.12 40.97
C ARG A 604 -23.29 17.94 41.80
N PRO A 605 -22.73 16.69 41.79
CA PRO A 605 -21.43 16.23 41.26
C PRO A 605 -21.45 14.99 40.33
N ALA A 606 -20.45 14.86 39.45
CA ALA A 606 -20.29 13.74 38.53
C ALA A 606 -19.48 12.59 39.15
N GLN A 607 -20.10 11.41 39.22
CA GLN A 607 -19.41 10.12 39.28
C GLN A 607 -18.97 9.73 37.86
N ASN A 608 -17.68 9.43 37.70
CA ASN A 608 -17.11 8.88 36.47
C ASN A 608 -17.69 7.48 36.20
N GLN A 609 -18.65 7.39 35.28
CA GLN A 609 -18.88 6.18 34.49
C GLN A 609 -18.44 6.48 33.06
N SER A 610 -17.27 5.96 32.71
CA SER A 610 -16.77 5.94 31.33
C SER A 610 -17.66 5.04 30.48
N ALA A 611 -18.49 5.65 29.64
CA ALA A 611 -19.10 4.97 28.51
C ALA A 611 -17.99 4.55 27.53
N ASN A 612 -17.93 3.25 27.30
CA ASN A 612 -16.91 2.53 26.58
C ASN A 612 -17.04 2.79 25.06
N LEU A 613 -16.00 3.34 24.43
CA LEU A 613 -15.87 3.54 22.97
C LEU A 613 -15.11 2.37 22.31
N ASP A 614 -15.48 1.13 22.64
CA ASP A 614 -14.85 -0.08 22.10
C ASP A 614 -15.24 -0.42 20.64
N PHE A 615 -15.86 0.49 19.88
CA PHE A 615 -16.18 0.26 18.45
C PHE A 615 -15.08 0.77 17.49
N LEU A 616 -13.98 1.35 18.00
CA LEU A 616 -12.85 1.81 17.17
C LEU A 616 -11.55 0.99 17.36
N ASN A 617 -11.59 -0.12 18.10
CA ASN A 617 -10.45 -1.03 18.26
C ASN A 617 -10.54 -2.22 17.27
N VAL A 618 -9.59 -2.29 16.36
CA VAL A 618 -9.41 -3.40 15.41
C VAL A 618 -8.66 -4.54 16.12
N PRO A 619 -9.08 -5.82 15.99
CA PRO A 619 -8.39 -6.95 16.64
C PRO A 619 -6.99 -7.19 16.03
N ASP A 620 -5.95 -6.95 16.82
CA ASP A 620 -4.60 -7.47 16.61
C ASP A 620 -4.58 -8.97 16.95
N GLN A 621 -4.97 -9.84 16.01
CA GLN A 621 -4.50 -11.25 15.92
C GLN A 621 -5.11 -11.97 14.72
N GLY A 622 -4.43 -11.84 13.58
CA GLY A 622 -4.61 -12.68 12.39
C GLY A 622 -3.56 -13.78 12.32
N MET A 623 -3.99 -14.98 11.90
CA MET A 623 -3.25 -16.24 11.83
C MET A 623 -2.00 -16.19 10.93
N SER A 624 -0.88 -15.69 11.45
CA SER A 624 0.48 -15.96 10.95
C SER A 624 1.56 -15.93 12.04
N GLY A 625 1.18 -15.67 13.31
CA GLY A 625 2.12 -15.52 14.44
C GLY A 625 2.39 -16.79 15.27
N MET A 626 1.66 -17.89 15.05
CA MET A 626 1.66 -19.01 16.02
C MET A 626 2.64 -20.15 15.71
N GLN A 627 3.35 -20.10 14.58
CA GLN A 627 4.43 -21.07 14.25
C GLN A 627 5.85 -20.57 14.55
N ARG A 628 6.01 -19.33 15.07
CA ARG A 628 7.34 -18.74 15.30
C ARG A 628 7.88 -18.86 16.74
N LYS A 629 7.15 -19.51 17.66
CA LYS A 629 7.55 -19.65 19.09
C LYS A 629 7.85 -21.08 19.55
N ARG A 630 8.13 -22.02 18.64
CA ARG A 630 8.55 -23.40 19.01
C ARG A 630 9.90 -23.86 18.40
N SER A 631 10.73 -22.93 17.93
CA SER A 631 12.02 -23.27 17.31
C SER A 631 13.20 -22.49 17.91
N ILE A 632 13.19 -22.23 19.22
CA ILE A 632 14.34 -21.74 20.00
C ILE A 632 14.50 -22.64 21.23
N SER A 633 14.73 -23.93 20.99
CA SER A 633 15.37 -24.85 21.94
C SER A 633 15.43 -26.23 21.29
N GLN A 634 16.64 -26.62 20.87
CA GLN A 634 17.13 -27.95 20.48
C GLN A 634 17.92 -27.87 19.16
N ARG A 635 19.24 -28.01 19.30
CA ARG A 635 20.23 -28.06 18.22
C ARG A 635 20.66 -29.52 18.07
N PRO A 636 20.46 -30.19 16.92
CA PRO A 636 21.07 -31.50 16.68
C PRO A 636 22.54 -31.35 16.25
N PRO A 637 23.41 -32.35 16.51
CA PRO A 637 24.83 -32.32 16.13
C PRO A 637 25.02 -32.55 14.61
N PRO A 638 26.20 -32.20 14.05
CA PRO A 638 26.43 -32.24 12.60
C PRO A 638 26.81 -33.64 12.09
N ALA A 639 26.38 -33.99 10.89
CA ALA A 639 26.71 -35.22 10.16
C ALA A 639 26.98 -34.88 8.66
N PRO A 640 27.71 -35.71 7.88
CA PRO A 640 28.89 -35.28 7.12
C PRO A 640 28.66 -34.82 5.68
N SER A 641 29.71 -34.18 5.14
CA SER A 641 29.86 -33.61 3.81
C SER A 641 29.60 -34.59 2.66
N SER A 642 28.61 -34.32 1.81
CA SER A 642 28.61 -34.70 0.38
C SER A 642 27.38 -34.17 -0.37
N ARG A 643 27.35 -32.89 -0.75
CA ARG A 643 26.54 -32.42 -1.90
C ARG A 643 27.27 -31.33 -2.68
N THR A 644 27.35 -31.55 -3.99
CA THR A 644 28.06 -30.82 -5.03
C THR A 644 27.63 -29.34 -5.16
N ARG A 645 28.62 -28.47 -5.43
CA ARG A 645 28.46 -27.02 -5.67
C ARG A 645 27.42 -26.74 -6.78
N PRO A 646 26.49 -25.78 -6.61
CA PRO A 646 25.67 -25.29 -7.71
C PRO A 646 26.51 -24.42 -8.66
N GLN A 647 26.34 -24.61 -9.97
CA GLN A 647 26.97 -23.78 -11.00
C GLN A 647 26.46 -22.33 -10.95
N PRO A 648 27.29 -21.33 -11.29
CA PRO A 648 26.89 -19.92 -11.29
C PRO A 648 25.86 -19.63 -12.39
N ARG A 649 24.87 -18.79 -12.06
CA ARG A 649 23.91 -18.25 -13.02
C ARG A 649 24.64 -17.30 -13.99
N PRO A 650 24.22 -17.21 -15.27
CA PRO A 650 24.85 -16.29 -16.23
C PRO A 650 24.76 -14.84 -15.72
N GLN A 651 25.91 -14.18 -15.62
CA GLN A 651 26.01 -12.75 -15.28
C GLN A 651 25.48 -11.95 -16.48
N GLY A 652 24.49 -11.09 -16.24
CA GLY A 652 24.02 -10.13 -17.24
C GLY A 652 25.11 -9.08 -17.56
N PRO A 653 24.86 -8.19 -18.54
CA PRO A 653 25.79 -7.11 -18.86
C PRO A 653 26.07 -6.26 -17.62
N ARG A 654 27.33 -5.85 -17.41
CA ARG A 654 27.73 -5.04 -16.25
C ARG A 654 28.26 -3.69 -16.74
N CYS A 655 28.23 -2.71 -15.84
CA CYS A 655 28.82 -1.40 -16.06
C CYS A 655 29.80 -1.09 -14.94
N ARG A 656 30.85 -0.33 -15.27
CA ARG A 656 31.79 0.29 -14.35
C ARG A 656 31.53 1.79 -14.29
N ALA A 657 31.36 2.35 -13.11
CA ALA A 657 31.21 3.79 -12.93
C ALA A 657 32.50 4.54 -13.30
N LEU A 658 32.41 5.52 -14.21
CA LEU A 658 33.50 6.44 -14.54
C LEU A 658 33.56 7.61 -13.55
N TYR A 659 32.40 8.04 -13.05
CA TYR A 659 32.25 9.13 -12.10
C TYR A 659 31.33 8.72 -10.96
N GLN A 660 31.52 9.32 -9.78
CA GLN A 660 30.60 9.17 -8.67
C GLN A 660 29.24 9.79 -9.02
N TYR A 661 28.16 9.10 -8.69
CA TYR A 661 26.79 9.57 -8.87
C TYR A 661 25.99 9.37 -7.60
N VAL A 662 25.32 10.42 -7.13
CA VAL A 662 24.41 10.34 -5.99
C VAL A 662 22.98 10.50 -6.51
N GLY A 663 22.18 9.46 -6.34
CA GLY A 663 20.76 9.46 -6.73
C GLY A 663 20.03 10.61 -6.06
N GLN A 664 19.32 11.41 -6.87
CA GLN A 664 18.60 12.58 -6.41
C GLN A 664 17.13 12.27 -6.05
N ASP A 665 16.68 11.05 -6.30
CA ASP A 665 15.31 10.59 -6.09
C ASP A 665 15.25 9.11 -5.66
N VAL A 666 14.09 8.66 -5.18
CA VAL A 666 13.85 7.31 -4.64
C VAL A 666 13.95 6.20 -5.68
N ASP A 667 13.84 6.53 -6.97
CA ASP A 667 13.95 5.59 -8.09
C ASP A 667 15.35 5.57 -8.71
N GLU A 668 16.31 6.32 -8.17
CA GLU A 668 17.70 6.39 -8.62
C GLU A 668 18.65 5.61 -7.70
N ILE A 669 19.75 5.12 -8.27
CA ILE A 669 20.82 4.44 -7.50
C ILE A 669 22.05 5.35 -7.40
N SER A 670 22.66 5.36 -6.22
CA SER A 670 23.95 6.00 -5.99
C SER A 670 25.09 4.99 -6.14
N PHE A 671 26.23 5.45 -6.64
CA PHE A 671 27.46 4.67 -6.75
C PHE A 671 28.70 5.54 -6.73
N ASP A 672 29.80 4.93 -6.29
CA ASP A 672 31.12 5.56 -6.29
C ASP A 672 31.86 5.30 -7.61
N ALA A 673 32.86 6.14 -7.91
CA ALA A 673 33.70 5.94 -9.08
C ALA A 673 34.41 4.57 -9.01
N ASN A 674 34.52 3.89 -10.15
CA ASN A 674 35.01 2.53 -10.33
C ASN A 674 34.14 1.39 -9.76
N GLU A 675 32.97 1.69 -9.18
CA GLU A 675 32.05 0.67 -8.72
C GLU A 675 31.45 -0.11 -9.90
N ILE A 676 31.39 -1.44 -9.80
CA ILE A 676 30.91 -2.33 -10.86
C ILE A 676 29.56 -2.93 -10.49
N PHE A 677 28.58 -2.78 -11.37
CA PHE A 677 27.21 -3.18 -11.10
C PHE A 677 26.46 -3.68 -12.34
N ASP A 678 25.31 -4.31 -12.12
CA ASP A 678 24.58 -4.97 -13.19
C ASP A 678 23.76 -3.95 -13.99
N LEU A 679 23.87 -4.00 -15.31
CA LEU A 679 23.02 -3.25 -16.24
C LEU A 679 21.75 -4.04 -16.49
N VAL A 680 20.60 -3.47 -16.09
CA VAL A 680 19.29 -4.12 -16.23
C VAL A 680 18.64 -3.75 -17.56
N LYS A 681 18.67 -2.47 -17.92
CA LYS A 681 18.05 -1.97 -19.16
C LYS A 681 18.69 -0.67 -19.61
N GLU A 682 18.97 -0.57 -20.91
CA GLU A 682 19.32 0.68 -21.57
C GLU A 682 18.06 1.41 -22.04
N ASP A 683 18.08 2.72 -21.87
CA ASP A 683 17.00 3.59 -22.31
C ASP A 683 17.54 4.64 -23.29
N PRO A 684 16.85 4.89 -24.43
CA PRO A 684 17.24 5.91 -25.40
C PRO A 684 17.33 7.33 -24.83
N SER A 685 16.68 7.61 -23.70
CA SER A 685 16.76 8.90 -23.00
C SER A 685 18.13 9.20 -22.37
N GLY A 686 19.06 8.23 -22.37
CA GLY A 686 20.36 8.34 -21.69
C GLY A 686 20.32 8.01 -20.20
N TRP A 687 19.16 7.65 -19.65
CA TRP A 687 18.99 7.21 -18.25
C TRP A 687 18.77 5.69 -18.19
N TRP A 688 19.83 4.96 -17.86
CA TRP A 688 19.80 3.51 -17.81
C TRP A 688 19.31 3.00 -16.47
N ARG A 689 18.87 1.74 -16.41
CA ARG A 689 18.45 1.07 -15.19
C ARG A 689 19.48 0.04 -14.78
N GLY A 690 19.91 0.08 -13.52
CA GLY A 690 20.97 -0.77 -12.99
C GLY A 690 20.62 -1.34 -11.64
N ARG A 691 21.42 -2.31 -11.18
CA ARG A 691 21.26 -2.96 -9.88
C ARG A 691 22.56 -2.96 -9.09
N ILE A 692 22.54 -2.31 -7.92
CA ILE A 692 23.67 -2.19 -6.98
C ILE A 692 23.23 -2.71 -5.62
N ASN A 693 23.97 -3.66 -5.05
CA ASN A 693 23.73 -4.18 -3.69
C ASN A 693 22.28 -4.60 -3.43
N GLY A 694 21.61 -5.17 -4.43
CA GLY A 694 20.21 -5.61 -4.35
C GLY A 694 19.15 -4.51 -4.51
N ARG A 695 19.54 -3.25 -4.72
CA ARG A 695 18.65 -2.14 -5.10
C ARG A 695 18.70 -1.91 -6.61
N GLU A 696 17.53 -1.75 -7.22
CA GLU A 696 17.40 -1.33 -8.62
C GLU A 696 16.95 0.11 -8.73
N GLY A 697 17.51 0.85 -9.68
CA GLY A 697 17.09 2.20 -9.98
C GLY A 697 17.76 2.75 -11.22
N LEU A 698 17.43 4.01 -11.53
CA LEU A 698 17.90 4.74 -12.68
C LEU A 698 19.26 5.42 -12.39
N PHE A 699 20.06 5.56 -13.43
CA PHE A 699 21.33 6.30 -13.40
C PHE A 699 21.69 6.84 -14.79
N PRO A 700 22.58 7.85 -14.90
CA PRO A 700 22.98 8.41 -16.19
C PRO A 700 23.92 7.44 -16.93
N GLY A 701 23.57 7.03 -18.16
CA GLY A 701 24.39 6.12 -18.95
C GLY A 701 25.77 6.68 -19.33
N ASN A 702 25.91 8.01 -19.40
CA ASN A 702 27.18 8.69 -19.66
C ASN A 702 28.12 8.72 -18.44
N TYR A 703 27.67 8.28 -17.27
CA TYR A 703 28.50 8.19 -16.06
C TYR A 703 29.19 6.84 -15.89
N VAL A 704 28.97 5.92 -16.83
CA VAL A 704 29.44 4.54 -16.75
C VAL A 704 30.01 4.06 -18.08
N GLU A 705 30.86 3.05 -18.01
CA GLU A 705 31.35 2.30 -19.16
C GLU A 705 30.83 0.85 -19.06
N LYS A 706 30.38 0.26 -20.17
CA LYS A 706 29.96 -1.14 -20.19
C LYS A 706 31.18 -2.06 -20.17
N ILE A 707 31.10 -3.16 -19.44
CA ILE A 707 32.17 -4.16 -19.33
C ILE A 707 31.69 -5.57 -19.67
#